data_AF-A0A3D3DHF5-F1
#
_entry.id   AF-A0A3D3DHF5-F1
#
_cell.length_a   1.000
_cell.length_b   1.000
_cell.length_c   1.000
_cell.angle_alpha   90.00
_cell.angle_beta   90.00
_cell.angle_gamma   90.00
#
_symmetry.space_group_name_H-M   'P 1'
#
loop_
_entity.id
_entity.type
_entity.pdbx_description
1 polymer ?
#
loop_
_entity_poly.entity_id
_entity_poly.type
_entity_poly.pdbx_seq_one_letter_code
_entity_poly.pdbx_strand_id
1 'polypeptide(L)'
;MKDEECRLPGVAATLPRSALRLRAGDKAGGARASSPALGLGGAKTSLFARNCRRFKRAGTPARRHDGDFATGPALRAPRSECGVALVVTLVLITVITFMAVTFLIVSRSQHGAVATTTDQAIARLAANAARDRAIVEALSRMMAQTNEFSYGMLVATNYFNPLGFDPGAVPQASPNPTNVNYDYTITGAPLTPEQRLQNIANLLYAPRPPVFITNRLSQANEFRFYLDLNRNGLHDPSGLLPEINPLGGFYDLNGDWVPYAWPPPSGIVSNFCMGDPEWIGLLQRPEYAHSSSNLFIARYTYLVVPAGQTLDINTIHNDAKLRVMTAPGDGFLRNQGVGTWEINLAAFLADLNTNLWPTTPLNFYSFAPYAYDVSFPPLANQGAAFDDAFGLLHYRYATNVDNLAKVQDLFGNPGALAFQADFADVYSGGPVMDGLWWPPPFFGNINQPKISRDPWSGGDNPNRYFTTQDLFDSAKTRPGWLSAGVPSFTDRLKMAGTNVDSYNRYTFYRLLSQLGTDSAPEPSGKMNLNYRNVDEHGYVVPNMVTNFIPWTPEQFFTNAAVRLLADAGYAVGHGRSTSNLLVLVTNSFGGRGIVTTNLNIPIWPTNYYTPSVHRLLQLAANLYDATTVTNEAGTTATGIKLSLPTIFRPVFAGNAASGYISVVGYREVTSADTADLVDNRYDLVRDLTDTNDLPQFDPARDMAYNVPLVIGAKKGFPNFNEFVLQTQIQVTRKLQFHRPGVSTTEPVNEIDQMFVVGITNTLGIEAWNSYATNFPRGLTMVVWPDIGLYLTNRESGKWLNEPPLLSRYRQGTPA
;
A
#
# COMPACT_ATOMS: atom_id res chain seq x y z
N MET A 1 -5.29 1.36 49.31
CA MET A 1 -5.74 2.19 50.46
C MET A 1 -4.98 3.49 50.34
N LYS A 2 -5.67 4.62 50.15
CA LYS A 2 -5.13 5.93 49.67
C LYS A 2 -4.64 5.85 48.21
N ASP A 3 -5.02 6.70 47.26
CA ASP A 3 -5.53 8.09 47.24
C ASP A 3 -4.58 9.12 47.85
N GLU A 4 -3.80 9.78 46.98
CA GLU A 4 -3.34 11.16 47.22
C GLU A 4 -3.14 11.90 45.89
N GLU A 5 -3.61 13.15 45.82
CA GLU A 5 -3.46 14.04 44.66
C GLU A 5 -2.00 14.45 44.48
N CYS A 6 -1.59 14.79 43.25
CA CYS A 6 -0.53 15.78 43.07
C CYS A 6 -0.85 16.74 41.92
N ARG A 7 -1.18 18.00 42.28
CA ARG A 7 -1.39 19.10 41.32
C ARG A 7 -0.05 19.69 40.88
N LEU A 8 0.00 20.10 39.62
CA LEU A 8 1.08 20.87 39.01
C LEU A 8 1.35 22.19 39.74
N PRO A 9 2.61 22.65 39.77
CA PRO A 9 2.97 24.04 39.60
C PRO A 9 3.50 24.27 38.17
N GLY A 10 2.86 25.17 37.43
CA GLY A 10 3.27 25.50 36.06
C GLY A 10 4.55 26.35 36.02
N VAL A 11 5.49 25.99 35.15
CA VAL A 11 6.62 26.85 34.76
C VAL A 11 6.44 27.25 33.30
N ALA A 12 6.11 28.52 33.07
CA ALA A 12 5.93 29.06 31.73
C ALA A 12 7.29 29.30 31.05
N ALA A 13 7.71 28.37 30.19
CA ALA A 13 8.86 28.56 29.33
C ALA A 13 8.48 29.36 28.08
N THR A 14 8.59 30.70 28.15
CA THR A 14 8.47 31.59 26.99
C THR A 14 9.62 31.37 26.01
N LEU A 15 9.37 30.67 24.90
CA LEU A 15 10.29 30.60 23.77
C LEU A 15 10.32 31.94 23.01
N PRO A 16 11.50 32.57 22.79
CA PRO A 16 11.59 33.84 22.09
C PRO A 16 11.39 33.65 20.58
N ARG A 17 10.46 34.44 20.00
CA ARG A 17 10.35 34.63 18.54
C ARG A 17 11.59 35.34 18.02
N SER A 18 12.59 34.58 17.59
CA SER A 18 13.76 35.10 16.87
C SER A 18 13.44 35.32 15.40
N ALA A 19 13.40 36.57 14.97
CA ALA A 19 13.04 36.95 13.60
C ALA A 19 14.11 36.55 12.58
N LEU A 20 13.76 35.66 11.64
CA LEU A 20 14.59 35.39 10.46
C LEU A 20 14.46 36.55 9.47
N ARG A 21 15.24 37.62 9.68
CA ARG A 21 15.43 38.69 8.69
C ARG A 21 16.17 38.13 7.48
N LEU A 22 15.45 37.89 6.38
CA LEU A 22 16.05 37.82 5.04
C LEU A 22 16.65 39.19 4.70
N ARG A 23 17.98 39.34 4.86
CA ARG A 23 18.71 40.49 4.32
C ARG A 23 18.98 40.25 2.84
N ALA A 24 18.54 41.21 2.02
CA ALA A 24 19.08 41.37 0.68
C ALA A 24 20.58 41.67 0.77
N GLY A 25 21.36 41.04 -0.11
CA GLY A 25 22.80 41.24 -0.27
C GLY A 25 23.15 41.19 -1.75
N ASP A 26 23.28 42.37 -2.34
CA ASP A 26 23.53 42.57 -3.78
C ASP A 26 25.03 42.51 -4.11
N LYS A 27 25.34 42.22 -5.40
CA LYS A 27 26.66 42.29 -6.08
C LYS A 27 27.71 41.20 -5.75
N ALA A 28 28.63 40.84 -6.67
CA ALA A 28 28.65 40.91 -8.14
C ALA A 28 29.88 40.14 -8.68
N GLY A 29 29.78 39.61 -9.91
CA GLY A 29 30.91 39.09 -10.69
C GLY A 29 31.08 37.56 -10.65
N GLY A 30 31.34 36.86 -11.76
CA GLY A 30 31.38 37.32 -13.15
C GLY A 30 32.36 36.52 -14.00
N ALA A 31 31.86 35.60 -14.84
CA ALA A 31 32.61 35.01 -15.95
C ALA A 31 31.65 34.67 -17.10
N ARG A 32 31.97 35.14 -18.32
CA ARG A 32 31.20 34.92 -19.55
C ARG A 32 31.88 33.89 -20.44
N ALA A 33 31.08 33.11 -21.17
CA ALA A 33 31.38 32.66 -22.54
C ALA A 33 30.03 32.38 -23.25
N SER A 34 29.41 33.33 -23.94
CA SER A 34 29.71 33.82 -25.31
C SER A 34 29.49 32.77 -26.42
N SER A 35 28.39 32.91 -27.16
CA SER A 35 28.16 32.33 -28.48
C SER A 35 29.21 32.78 -29.50
N PRO A 36 29.28 32.11 -30.65
CA PRO A 36 29.21 32.87 -31.90
C PRO A 36 28.16 32.32 -32.89
N ALA A 37 27.92 33.08 -33.94
CA ALA A 37 26.94 32.83 -34.99
C ALA A 37 27.61 32.66 -36.37
N LEU A 38 26.75 32.58 -37.40
CA LEU A 38 26.98 32.78 -38.84
C LEU A 38 27.34 31.57 -39.73
N GLY A 39 26.59 31.46 -40.83
CA GLY A 39 26.79 30.55 -41.96
C GLY A 39 25.60 30.60 -42.93
N LEU A 40 25.62 31.51 -43.92
CA LEU A 40 24.56 31.68 -44.93
C LEU A 40 24.77 30.75 -46.14
N GLY A 41 23.66 30.40 -46.83
CA GLY A 41 23.72 30.02 -48.25
C GLY A 41 22.56 29.20 -48.82
N GLY A 42 21.54 29.87 -49.38
CA GLY A 42 20.76 29.50 -50.59
C GLY A 42 20.03 28.14 -50.70
N ALA A 43 18.88 28.00 -51.36
CA ALA A 43 18.16 28.96 -52.21
C ALA A 43 16.69 28.51 -52.51
N LYS A 44 15.93 29.44 -53.11
CA LYS A 44 14.69 29.28 -53.91
C LYS A 44 13.35 28.97 -53.20
N THR A 45 12.58 30.05 -53.09
CA THR A 45 11.12 30.15 -52.90
C THR A 45 10.30 29.79 -54.15
N SER A 46 9.15 29.14 -53.97
CA SER A 46 7.84 29.46 -54.58
C SER A 46 6.78 28.53 -53.98
N LEU A 47 5.97 28.95 -53.01
CA LEU A 47 4.74 29.71 -53.21
C LEU A 47 3.86 29.20 -54.36
N PHE A 48 2.95 28.27 -54.07
CA PHE A 48 1.69 28.14 -54.82
C PHE A 48 0.57 27.64 -53.89
N ALA A 49 -0.35 28.55 -53.57
CA ALA A 49 -1.63 28.24 -52.98
C ALA A 49 -2.68 29.17 -53.58
N ARG A 50 -3.78 28.61 -54.11
CA ARG A 50 -5.15 29.18 -54.04
C ARG A 50 -6.20 28.28 -54.70
N ASN A 51 -7.18 27.91 -53.88
CA ASN A 51 -8.62 27.98 -54.12
C ASN A 51 -9.21 27.40 -55.42
N CYS A 52 -9.79 26.20 -55.31
CA CYS A 52 -10.87 25.74 -56.18
C CYS A 52 -12.25 25.96 -55.53
N ARG A 53 -13.12 26.78 -56.13
CA ARG A 53 -14.58 26.63 -56.02
C ARG A 53 -15.30 26.98 -57.33
N ARG A 54 -15.84 25.93 -57.95
CA ARG A 54 -17.22 25.80 -58.48
C ARG A 54 -17.83 27.01 -59.24
N PHE A 55 -18.18 26.81 -60.51
CA PHE A 55 -19.44 27.34 -61.08
C PHE A 55 -20.00 26.42 -62.17
N LYS A 56 -21.30 26.55 -62.48
CA LYS A 56 -22.07 25.66 -63.37
C LYS A 56 -22.84 26.48 -64.42
N ARG A 57 -22.73 26.06 -65.69
CA ARG A 57 -23.68 26.18 -66.82
C ARG A 57 -24.13 27.53 -67.43
N ALA A 58 -24.19 27.46 -68.77
CA ALA A 58 -25.20 27.98 -69.72
C ALA A 58 -24.99 29.35 -70.40
N GLY A 59 -25.23 29.40 -71.73
CA GLY A 59 -25.41 30.63 -72.52
C GLY A 59 -24.67 30.72 -73.87
N THR A 60 -25.24 30.16 -74.94
CA THR A 60 -25.08 30.67 -76.34
C THR A 60 -26.06 31.84 -76.57
N PRO A 61 -26.05 32.63 -77.69
CA PRO A 61 -25.31 32.48 -78.97
C PRO A 61 -24.65 33.78 -79.54
N ALA A 62 -23.96 33.68 -80.70
CA ALA A 62 -24.29 34.41 -81.97
C ALA A 62 -23.12 34.90 -82.87
N ARG A 63 -23.29 34.64 -84.18
CA ARG A 63 -22.82 35.36 -85.41
C ARG A 63 -21.33 35.36 -85.86
N ARG A 64 -21.14 34.76 -87.07
CA ARG A 64 -20.53 35.27 -88.34
C ARG A 64 -19.06 35.77 -88.32
N HIS A 65 -18.25 35.65 -89.38
CA HIS A 65 -18.43 35.29 -90.82
C HIS A 65 -17.08 34.72 -91.37
N ASP A 66 -17.13 33.95 -92.49
CA ASP A 66 -16.09 33.67 -93.53
C ASP A 66 -14.64 33.26 -93.09
N GLY A 67 -13.85 32.35 -93.68
CA GLY A 67 -13.88 31.45 -94.85
C GLY A 67 -12.53 30.65 -94.88
N ASP A 68 -12.12 29.83 -95.86
CA ASP A 68 -12.80 29.34 -97.07
C ASP A 68 -12.08 28.08 -97.68
N PHE A 69 -12.41 27.68 -98.92
CA PHE A 69 -11.90 26.56 -99.75
C PHE A 69 -10.38 26.21 -99.75
N ALA A 70 -10.07 24.90 -99.80
CA ALA A 70 -9.56 24.19 -101.01
C ALA A 70 -9.23 22.69 -100.75
N THR A 71 -9.30 21.83 -101.79
CA THR A 71 -9.19 20.35 -101.67
C THR A 71 -8.20 19.68 -102.63
N GLY A 72 -7.24 18.92 -102.06
CA GLY A 72 -6.59 17.72 -102.65
C GLY A 72 -5.46 17.92 -103.69
N PRO A 73 -4.81 16.83 -104.19
CA PRO A 73 -4.97 15.42 -103.81
C PRO A 73 -3.67 14.57 -103.63
N ALA A 74 -3.83 13.44 -102.91
CA ALA A 74 -3.21 12.10 -103.05
C ALA A 74 -1.70 11.86 -103.33
N LEU A 75 -1.10 10.94 -102.53
CA LEU A 75 -0.21 9.84 -102.98
C LEU A 75 -0.10 8.75 -101.88
N ARG A 76 0.27 7.50 -102.23
CA ARG A 76 0.09 6.30 -101.35
C ARG A 76 1.27 5.31 -101.41
N ALA A 77 1.64 4.75 -100.24
CA ALA A 77 2.42 3.50 -100.01
C ALA A 77 3.95 3.54 -100.31
N PRO A 78 4.78 2.62 -99.76
CA PRO A 78 4.47 1.39 -98.99
C PRO A 78 5.12 1.28 -97.58
N ARG A 79 5.07 0.06 -96.99
CA ARG A 79 5.33 -0.30 -95.57
C ARG A 79 6.67 -1.02 -95.35
N SER A 80 7.29 -0.89 -94.17
CA SER A 80 8.10 -1.98 -93.55
C SER A 80 8.37 -1.94 -92.02
N GLU A 81 7.88 -0.99 -91.21
CA GLU A 81 8.26 -0.90 -89.76
C GLU A 81 7.11 -0.98 -88.71
N CYS A 82 5.84 -1.14 -89.12
CA CYS A 82 4.70 -0.98 -88.20
C CYS A 82 4.42 -2.14 -87.21
N GLY A 83 5.28 -3.16 -87.12
CA GLY A 83 5.11 -4.28 -86.18
C GLY A 83 5.77 -4.01 -84.82
N VAL A 84 7.06 -3.69 -84.83
CA VAL A 84 7.88 -3.55 -83.61
C VAL A 84 7.42 -2.36 -82.77
N ALA A 85 7.11 -1.21 -83.38
CA ALA A 85 6.64 -0.03 -82.65
C ALA A 85 5.30 -0.28 -81.92
N LEU A 86 4.39 -1.06 -82.51
CA LEU A 86 3.12 -1.43 -81.88
C LEU A 86 3.34 -2.38 -80.69
N VAL A 87 4.19 -3.39 -80.85
CA VAL A 87 4.51 -4.34 -79.77
C VAL A 87 5.25 -3.63 -78.63
N VAL A 88 6.23 -2.78 -78.93
CA VAL A 88 6.98 -2.01 -77.92
C VAL A 88 6.06 -1.04 -77.17
N THR A 89 5.15 -0.34 -77.86
CA THR A 89 4.18 0.54 -77.16
C THR A 89 3.17 -0.24 -76.31
N LEU A 90 2.71 -1.41 -76.75
CA LEU A 90 1.85 -2.30 -75.94
C LEU A 90 2.58 -2.83 -74.69
N VAL A 91 3.84 -3.28 -74.84
CA VAL A 91 4.69 -3.70 -73.71
C VAL A 91 4.97 -2.52 -72.76
N LEU A 92 5.26 -1.34 -73.29
CA LEU A 92 5.57 -0.16 -72.48
C LEU A 92 4.33 0.37 -71.73
N ILE A 93 3.15 0.35 -72.35
CA ILE A 93 1.87 0.66 -71.70
C ILE A 93 1.52 -0.40 -70.64
N THR A 94 1.69 -1.69 -70.92
CA THR A 94 1.41 -2.75 -69.92
C THR A 94 2.37 -2.70 -68.74
N VAL A 95 3.67 -2.43 -68.95
CA VAL A 95 4.64 -2.24 -67.85
C VAL A 95 4.31 -0.99 -67.02
N ILE A 96 4.00 0.15 -67.65
CA ILE A 96 3.65 1.38 -66.94
C ILE A 96 2.34 1.22 -66.16
N THR A 97 1.31 0.61 -66.75
CA THR A 97 0.04 0.36 -66.05
C THR A 97 0.19 -0.64 -64.91
N PHE A 98 0.97 -1.71 -65.10
CA PHE A 98 1.29 -2.66 -64.02
C PHE A 98 2.03 -1.95 -62.86
N MET A 99 3.06 -1.16 -63.15
CA MET A 99 3.82 -0.41 -62.14
C MET A 99 2.98 0.66 -61.44
N ALA A 100 2.09 1.35 -62.16
CA ALA A 100 1.16 2.31 -61.57
C ALA A 100 0.14 1.63 -60.65
N VAL A 101 -0.41 0.46 -61.03
CA VAL A 101 -1.35 -0.31 -60.22
C VAL A 101 -0.67 -0.89 -58.98
N THR A 102 0.52 -1.49 -59.10
CA THR A 102 1.25 -2.02 -57.94
C THR A 102 1.67 -0.91 -56.98
N PHE A 103 2.17 0.23 -57.47
CA PHE A 103 2.47 1.39 -56.64
C PHE A 103 1.23 1.92 -55.90
N LEU A 104 0.08 2.01 -56.57
CA LEU A 104 -1.17 2.45 -55.94
C LEU A 104 -1.63 1.48 -54.84
N ILE A 105 -1.50 0.16 -55.05
CA ILE A 105 -1.86 -0.87 -54.06
C ILE A 105 -0.92 -0.82 -52.86
N VAL A 106 0.40 -0.76 -53.08
CA VAL A 106 1.41 -0.68 -52.01
C VAL A 106 1.29 0.64 -51.23
N SER A 107 1.05 1.76 -51.91
CA SER A 107 0.83 3.05 -51.25
C SER A 107 -0.43 3.04 -50.36
N ARG A 108 -1.52 2.42 -50.83
CA ARG A 108 -2.75 2.26 -50.02
C ARG A 108 -2.56 1.34 -48.82
N SER A 109 -1.86 0.21 -48.97
CA SER A 109 -1.62 -0.71 -47.84
C SER A 109 -0.66 -0.10 -46.81
N GLN A 110 0.40 0.59 -47.25
CA GLN A 110 1.31 1.31 -46.35
C GLN A 110 0.62 2.48 -45.66
N HIS A 111 -0.22 3.26 -46.35
CA HIS A 111 -1.01 4.33 -45.71
C HIS A 111 -1.97 3.77 -44.65
N GLY A 112 -2.60 2.63 -44.91
CA GLY A 112 -3.42 1.92 -43.91
C GLY A 112 -2.62 1.52 -42.68
N ALA A 113 -1.46 0.89 -42.88
CA ALA A 113 -0.57 0.47 -41.79
C ALA A 113 0.01 1.64 -40.97
N VAL A 114 0.35 2.76 -41.63
CA VAL A 114 0.82 3.99 -40.95
C VAL A 114 -0.30 4.61 -40.13
N ALA A 115 -1.52 4.69 -40.66
CA ALA A 115 -2.69 5.18 -39.93
C ALA A 115 -2.95 4.35 -38.67
N THR A 116 -3.04 3.01 -38.78
CA THR A 116 -3.26 2.14 -37.60
C THR A 116 -2.13 2.23 -36.58
N THR A 117 -0.88 2.37 -37.02
CA THR A 117 0.28 2.53 -36.11
C THR A 117 0.22 3.88 -35.38
N THR A 118 -0.22 4.93 -36.07
CA THR A 118 -0.39 6.27 -35.48
C THR A 118 -1.55 6.30 -34.50
N ASP A 119 -2.69 5.70 -34.83
CA ASP A 119 -3.86 5.59 -33.94
C ASP A 119 -3.51 4.78 -32.68
N GLN A 120 -2.75 3.68 -32.82
CA GLN A 120 -2.23 2.91 -31.68
C GLN A 120 -1.27 3.72 -30.81
N ALA A 121 -0.39 4.54 -31.41
CA ALA A 121 0.51 5.41 -30.67
C ALA A 121 -0.26 6.51 -29.91
N ILE A 122 -1.24 7.14 -30.55
CA ILE A 122 -2.13 8.14 -29.94
C ILE A 122 -2.92 7.51 -28.78
N ALA A 123 -3.52 6.34 -28.98
CA ALA A 123 -4.25 5.62 -27.93
C ALA A 123 -3.35 5.25 -26.73
N ARG A 124 -2.12 4.80 -26.98
CA ARG A 124 -1.13 4.50 -25.93
C ARG A 124 -0.71 5.75 -25.14
N LEU A 125 -0.50 6.88 -25.83
CA LEU A 125 -0.18 8.15 -25.16
C LEU A 125 -1.37 8.69 -24.36
N ALA A 126 -2.59 8.56 -24.88
CA ALA A 126 -3.82 8.93 -24.16
C ALA A 126 -4.06 8.04 -22.92
N ALA A 127 -3.76 6.75 -22.99
CA ALA A 127 -3.82 5.83 -21.85
C ALA A 127 -2.76 6.16 -20.77
N ASN A 128 -1.54 6.53 -21.17
CA ASN A 128 -0.53 7.04 -20.23
C ASN A 128 -1.02 8.33 -19.54
N ALA A 129 -1.56 9.28 -20.30
CA ALA A 129 -2.11 10.52 -19.75
C ALA A 129 -3.27 10.26 -18.77
N ALA A 130 -4.12 9.26 -19.04
CA ALA A 130 -5.17 8.82 -18.13
C ALA A 130 -4.61 8.29 -16.80
N ARG A 131 -3.58 7.44 -16.87
CA ARG A 131 -2.89 6.90 -15.69
C ARG A 131 -2.25 8.02 -14.86
N ASP A 132 -1.50 8.91 -15.50
CA ASP A 132 -0.81 10.00 -14.81
C ASP A 132 -1.81 10.98 -14.17
N ARG A 133 -2.93 11.26 -14.85
CA ARG A 133 -4.04 12.05 -14.30
C ARG A 133 -4.66 11.39 -13.07
N ALA A 134 -4.94 10.08 -13.12
CA ALA A 134 -5.50 9.34 -12.00
C ALA A 134 -4.56 9.30 -10.79
N ILE A 135 -3.25 9.16 -11.01
CA ILE A 135 -2.22 9.23 -9.94
C ILE A 135 -2.22 10.61 -9.29
N VAL A 136 -2.21 11.69 -10.09
CA VAL A 136 -2.25 13.07 -9.56
C VAL A 136 -3.55 13.34 -8.80
N GLU A 137 -4.68 12.80 -9.25
CA GLU A 137 -5.95 12.95 -8.53
C GLU A 137 -5.93 12.23 -7.18
N ALA A 138 -5.47 10.97 -7.13
CA ALA A 138 -5.33 10.21 -5.88
C ALA A 138 -4.40 10.94 -4.88
N LEU A 139 -3.22 11.38 -5.33
CA LEU A 139 -2.28 12.16 -4.51
C LEU A 139 -2.90 13.48 -4.02
N SER A 140 -3.69 14.16 -4.86
CA SER A 140 -4.36 15.40 -4.45
C SER A 140 -5.36 15.20 -3.31
N ARG A 141 -6.06 14.06 -3.27
CA ARG A 141 -7.00 13.70 -2.19
C ARG A 141 -6.24 13.40 -0.88
N MET A 142 -5.17 12.60 -0.95
CA MET A 142 -4.29 12.33 0.20
C MET A 142 -3.72 13.62 0.79
N MET A 143 -3.21 14.53 -0.05
CA MET A 143 -2.65 15.81 0.37
C MET A 143 -3.71 16.76 0.94
N ALA A 144 -4.88 16.86 0.31
CA ALA A 144 -5.96 17.76 0.75
C ALA A 144 -6.58 17.34 2.08
N GLN A 145 -6.65 16.04 2.37
CA GLN A 145 -7.19 15.50 3.62
C GLN A 145 -6.12 15.19 4.67
N THR A 146 -4.83 15.37 4.36
CA THR A 146 -3.68 14.97 5.21
C THR A 146 -3.76 13.51 5.68
N ASN A 147 -4.34 12.63 4.85
CA ASN A 147 -4.60 11.23 5.17
C ASN A 147 -4.12 10.34 4.01
N GLU A 148 -3.07 9.55 4.25
CA GLU A 148 -2.52 8.62 3.27
C GLU A 148 -3.50 7.53 2.83
N PHE A 149 -4.54 7.25 3.64
CA PHE A 149 -5.61 6.31 3.31
C PHE A 149 -6.77 6.93 2.51
N SER A 150 -6.67 8.19 2.08
CA SER A 150 -7.70 8.85 1.25
C SER A 150 -7.52 8.60 -0.25
N TYR A 151 -7.58 7.32 -0.66
CA TYR A 151 -7.43 6.88 -2.06
C TYR A 151 -8.58 5.97 -2.54
N GLY A 152 -9.78 6.18 -2.00
CA GLY A 152 -11.00 5.50 -2.42
C GLY A 152 -11.29 5.61 -3.93
N MET A 153 -12.22 4.78 -4.40
CA MET A 153 -12.62 4.69 -5.82
C MET A 153 -12.74 6.07 -6.49
N LEU A 154 -12.24 6.17 -7.71
CA LEU A 154 -12.29 7.40 -8.50
C LEU A 154 -12.49 7.08 -9.98
N VAL A 155 -13.24 7.96 -10.64
CA VAL A 155 -13.49 7.94 -12.08
C VAL A 155 -13.12 9.28 -12.68
N ALA A 156 -12.78 9.29 -13.96
CA ALA A 156 -12.57 10.55 -14.68
C ALA A 156 -13.86 11.37 -14.68
N THR A 157 -13.76 12.65 -14.31
CA THR A 157 -14.87 13.61 -14.38
C THR A 157 -14.43 14.84 -15.19
N ASN A 158 -15.35 15.43 -15.94
CA ASN A 158 -15.12 16.65 -16.67
C ASN A 158 -15.48 17.89 -15.85
N TYR A 159 -14.96 19.04 -16.25
CA TYR A 159 -15.42 20.32 -15.74
C TYR A 159 -16.78 20.70 -16.35
N PHE A 160 -17.71 21.12 -15.50
CA PHE A 160 -18.89 21.88 -15.89
C PHE A 160 -19.22 22.91 -14.80
N ASN A 161 -19.93 23.97 -15.17
CA ASN A 161 -20.46 24.96 -14.23
C ASN A 161 -21.82 24.44 -13.68
N PRO A 162 -21.92 24.11 -12.37
CA PRO A 162 -23.16 23.62 -11.78
C PRO A 162 -24.26 24.69 -11.73
N LEU A 163 -23.92 25.98 -11.84
CA LEU A 163 -24.92 27.05 -11.95
C LEU A 163 -25.58 27.11 -13.34
N GLY A 164 -25.03 26.43 -14.35
CA GLY A 164 -25.48 26.51 -15.75
C GLY A 164 -24.59 27.41 -16.62
N PHE A 165 -24.88 27.41 -17.93
CA PHE A 165 -24.22 28.32 -18.88
C PHE A 165 -24.75 29.73 -18.70
N ASP A 166 -23.89 30.71 -18.43
CA ASP A 166 -24.30 32.11 -18.31
C ASP A 166 -24.27 32.80 -19.69
N PRO A 167 -25.42 33.23 -20.25
CA PRO A 167 -25.47 33.97 -21.51
C PRO A 167 -24.98 35.43 -21.37
N GLY A 168 -24.99 35.97 -20.16
CA GLY A 168 -24.53 37.31 -19.81
C GLY A 168 -23.05 37.40 -19.46
N ALA A 169 -22.37 36.27 -19.23
CA ALA A 169 -20.93 36.19 -19.01
C ALA A 169 -20.15 36.56 -20.29
N VAL A 170 -19.96 37.86 -20.47
CA VAL A 170 -19.38 38.60 -21.61
C VAL A 170 -18.53 37.75 -22.57
N PRO A 171 -19.09 37.29 -23.71
CA PRO A 171 -18.34 36.73 -24.82
C PRO A 171 -18.37 37.70 -26.01
N GLN A 172 -17.37 38.58 -26.12
CA GLN A 172 -17.21 39.45 -27.31
C GLN A 172 -15.95 39.19 -28.14
N ALA A 173 -15.00 38.38 -27.67
CA ALA A 173 -13.81 37.99 -28.47
C ALA A 173 -13.04 36.74 -27.98
N SER A 174 -13.18 36.33 -26.72
CA SER A 174 -12.34 35.30 -26.09
C SER A 174 -13.17 34.16 -25.49
N PRO A 175 -12.70 32.90 -25.54
CA PRO A 175 -13.19 31.82 -24.70
C PRO A 175 -13.21 32.18 -23.21
N ASN A 176 -14.21 31.66 -22.50
CA ASN A 176 -14.32 31.71 -21.03
C ASN A 176 -14.32 30.28 -20.45
N PRO A 177 -13.15 29.76 -20.01
CA PRO A 177 -12.99 28.39 -19.50
C PRO A 177 -13.91 27.95 -18.35
N THR A 178 -14.48 28.88 -17.59
CA THR A 178 -15.38 28.56 -16.46
C THR A 178 -16.86 28.58 -16.84
N ASN A 179 -17.22 29.04 -18.06
CA ASN A 179 -18.59 29.07 -18.54
C ASN A 179 -18.89 27.88 -19.46
N VAL A 180 -18.90 26.67 -18.88
CA VAL A 180 -19.12 25.41 -19.61
C VAL A 180 -20.30 24.64 -19.02
N ASN A 181 -21.39 24.49 -19.75
CA ASN A 181 -22.52 23.61 -19.41
C ASN A 181 -23.26 23.25 -20.71
N TYR A 182 -23.63 21.98 -20.89
CA TYR A 182 -24.30 21.50 -22.11
C TYR A 182 -25.83 21.40 -21.97
N ASP A 183 -26.32 21.41 -20.74
CA ASP A 183 -27.67 20.98 -20.38
C ASP A 183 -28.61 22.17 -20.23
N TYR A 184 -28.21 23.18 -19.46
CA TYR A 184 -29.02 24.36 -19.14
C TYR A 184 -28.19 25.64 -18.94
N THR A 185 -28.86 26.76 -19.18
CA THR A 185 -28.36 28.11 -18.85
C THR A 185 -28.61 28.44 -17.37
N ILE A 186 -28.01 29.52 -16.86
CA ILE A 186 -28.17 29.95 -15.46
C ILE A 186 -29.62 30.22 -15.00
N THR A 187 -30.55 30.40 -15.95
CA THR A 187 -32.00 30.53 -15.71
C THR A 187 -32.77 29.21 -15.84
N GLY A 188 -32.08 28.07 -16.00
CA GLY A 188 -32.67 26.75 -16.24
C GLY A 188 -33.14 26.49 -17.67
N ALA A 189 -33.00 27.47 -18.59
CA ALA A 189 -33.46 27.31 -19.97
C ALA A 189 -32.45 26.54 -20.85
N PRO A 190 -32.89 25.72 -21.84
CA PRO A 190 -32.00 25.04 -22.77
C PRO A 190 -31.13 25.98 -23.62
N LEU A 191 -29.91 25.57 -23.95
CA LEU A 191 -28.99 26.40 -24.75
C LEU A 191 -29.44 26.57 -26.21
N THR A 192 -29.35 27.80 -26.71
CA THR A 192 -29.49 28.12 -28.15
C THR A 192 -28.30 27.59 -28.98
N PRO A 193 -28.41 27.48 -30.32
CA PRO A 193 -27.31 27.02 -31.17
C PRO A 193 -26.02 27.84 -30.98
N GLU A 194 -26.12 29.16 -30.87
CA GLU A 194 -25.01 30.08 -30.68
C GLU A 194 -24.34 29.88 -29.32
N GLN A 195 -25.13 29.69 -28.27
CA GLN A 195 -24.63 29.38 -26.92
C GLN A 195 -23.91 28.03 -26.88
N ARG A 196 -24.38 27.01 -27.61
CA ARG A 196 -23.68 25.72 -27.74
C ARG A 196 -22.34 25.85 -28.45
N LEU A 197 -22.25 26.69 -29.49
CA LEU A 197 -20.99 26.99 -30.16
C LEU A 197 -20.01 27.71 -29.23
N GLN A 198 -20.48 28.68 -28.44
CA GLN A 198 -19.66 29.36 -27.43
C GLN A 198 -19.21 28.39 -26.32
N ASN A 199 -20.09 27.52 -25.85
CA ASN A 199 -19.79 26.46 -24.88
C ASN A 199 -18.68 25.51 -25.39
N ILE A 200 -18.72 25.13 -26.68
CA ILE A 200 -17.66 24.34 -27.33
C ILE A 200 -16.34 25.12 -27.42
N ALA A 201 -16.38 26.43 -27.70
CA ALA A 201 -15.19 27.29 -27.68
C ALA A 201 -14.60 27.50 -26.28
N ASN A 202 -15.41 27.39 -25.23
CA ASN A 202 -15.00 27.54 -23.83
C ASN A 202 -14.27 26.31 -23.26
N LEU A 203 -14.22 25.18 -23.97
CA LEU A 203 -13.61 23.93 -23.49
C LEU A 203 -12.09 24.07 -23.25
N LEU A 204 -11.66 23.94 -21.99
CA LEU A 204 -10.25 23.92 -21.58
C LEU A 204 -9.98 22.95 -20.42
N TYR A 205 -10.64 23.13 -19.27
CA TYR A 205 -10.44 22.29 -18.10
C TYR A 205 -11.18 20.97 -18.26
N ALA A 206 -10.47 19.84 -18.12
CA ALA A 206 -10.98 18.47 -18.27
C ALA A 206 -12.15 18.36 -19.29
N PRO A 207 -11.94 18.76 -20.56
CA PRO A 207 -13.03 19.18 -21.44
C PRO A 207 -13.85 17.99 -21.97
N ARG A 208 -15.17 18.14 -22.09
CA ARG A 208 -16.09 17.19 -22.75
C ARG A 208 -16.02 17.33 -24.28
N PRO A 209 -15.44 16.39 -25.05
CA PRO A 209 -15.41 16.49 -26.51
C PRO A 209 -16.81 16.26 -27.09
N PRO A 210 -17.31 17.09 -28.02
CA PRO A 210 -18.69 17.03 -28.53
C PRO A 210 -18.96 15.83 -29.47
N VAL A 211 -18.95 14.61 -28.91
CA VAL A 211 -19.22 13.35 -29.62
C VAL A 211 -20.69 12.95 -29.46
N PHE A 212 -21.47 13.16 -30.52
CA PHE A 212 -22.87 12.74 -30.58
C PHE A 212 -23.01 11.44 -31.36
N ILE A 213 -23.81 10.51 -30.84
CA ILE A 213 -24.18 9.26 -31.51
C ILE A 213 -25.70 9.15 -31.58
N THR A 214 -26.23 8.35 -32.50
CA THR A 214 -27.64 7.92 -32.41
C THR A 214 -27.72 6.78 -31.41
N ASN A 215 -28.40 6.99 -30.28
CA ASN A 215 -28.62 5.98 -29.27
C ASN A 215 -29.52 4.87 -29.84
N ARG A 216 -29.11 3.60 -29.66
CA ARG A 216 -29.80 2.45 -30.25
C ARG A 216 -31.11 2.08 -29.54
N LEU A 217 -31.26 2.45 -28.27
CA LEU A 217 -32.45 2.21 -27.44
C LEU A 217 -33.48 3.33 -27.61
N SER A 218 -33.08 4.59 -27.48
CA SER A 218 -33.99 5.74 -27.58
C SER A 218 -34.19 6.28 -29.00
N GLN A 219 -33.40 5.80 -29.98
CA GLN A 219 -33.38 6.25 -31.38
C GLN A 219 -33.14 7.76 -31.58
N ALA A 220 -32.72 8.47 -30.53
CA ALA A 220 -32.43 9.89 -30.54
C ALA A 220 -30.92 10.16 -30.64
N ASN A 221 -30.54 11.39 -30.99
CA ASN A 221 -29.17 11.84 -30.87
C ASN A 221 -28.82 12.04 -29.39
N GLU A 222 -27.77 11.38 -28.93
CA GLU A 222 -27.29 11.39 -27.56
C GLU A 222 -25.86 11.89 -27.51
N PHE A 223 -25.55 12.71 -26.51
CA PHE A 223 -24.19 13.17 -26.24
C PHE A 223 -23.42 12.08 -25.48
N ARG A 224 -22.57 11.30 -26.18
CA ARG A 224 -21.80 10.20 -25.56
C ARG A 224 -20.45 10.71 -25.03
N PHE A 225 -20.55 11.56 -24.00
CA PHE A 225 -19.41 12.07 -23.22
C PHE A 225 -19.01 11.16 -22.06
N TYR A 226 -19.76 10.09 -21.76
CA TYR A 226 -19.48 9.14 -20.68
C TYR A 226 -19.29 7.71 -21.20
N LEU A 227 -18.73 6.84 -20.35
CA LEU A 227 -18.65 5.39 -20.55
C LEU A 227 -19.63 4.70 -19.60
N ASP A 228 -20.73 4.21 -20.16
CA ASP A 228 -21.75 3.39 -19.47
C ASP A 228 -21.11 2.12 -18.89
N LEU A 229 -20.79 2.14 -17.59
CA LEU A 229 -20.10 1.03 -16.90
C LEU A 229 -21.04 -0.05 -16.40
N ASN A 230 -22.25 0.31 -15.97
CA ASN A 230 -23.24 -0.64 -15.42
C ASN A 230 -24.20 -1.21 -16.49
N ARG A 231 -24.09 -0.75 -17.73
CA ARG A 231 -24.84 -1.18 -18.91
C ARG A 231 -26.34 -0.87 -18.82
N ASN A 232 -26.72 0.20 -18.13
CA ASN A 232 -28.12 0.65 -18.01
C ASN A 232 -28.59 1.51 -19.21
N GLY A 233 -27.68 1.97 -20.08
CA GLY A 233 -27.99 2.80 -21.25
C GLY A 233 -28.22 4.29 -20.97
N LEU A 234 -27.98 4.74 -19.74
CA LEU A 234 -28.14 6.12 -19.25
C LEU A 234 -26.82 6.62 -18.65
N HIS A 235 -26.72 7.93 -18.37
CA HIS A 235 -25.59 8.51 -17.65
C HIS A 235 -25.87 8.57 -16.15
N ASP A 236 -25.00 7.96 -15.35
CA ASP A 236 -24.99 8.05 -13.89
C ASP A 236 -23.94 9.07 -13.44
N PRO A 237 -24.33 10.32 -13.11
CA PRO A 237 -23.34 11.37 -12.77
C PRO A 237 -22.58 11.07 -11.47
N SER A 238 -21.33 11.55 -11.41
CA SER A 238 -20.51 11.53 -10.20
C SER A 238 -20.53 12.89 -9.49
N GLY A 239 -20.56 12.90 -8.16
CA GLY A 239 -20.48 14.11 -7.34
C GLY A 239 -21.46 14.14 -6.16
N LEU A 240 -21.61 15.31 -5.53
CA LEU A 240 -22.65 15.55 -4.53
C LEU A 240 -24.00 15.74 -5.23
N LEU A 241 -24.91 14.79 -5.06
CA LEU A 241 -26.20 14.72 -5.75
C LEU A 241 -27.37 14.60 -4.77
N PRO A 242 -28.57 15.11 -5.11
CA PRO A 242 -29.79 14.80 -4.38
C PRO A 242 -30.05 13.29 -4.28
N GLU A 243 -30.54 12.81 -3.14
CA GLU A 243 -31.05 11.44 -3.05
C GLU A 243 -32.45 11.35 -3.67
N ILE A 244 -32.59 10.53 -4.70
CA ILE A 244 -33.82 10.32 -5.45
C ILE A 244 -34.59 9.14 -4.84
N ASN A 245 -35.89 9.34 -4.57
CA ASN A 245 -36.80 8.35 -4.00
C ASN A 245 -37.39 7.42 -5.09
N PRO A 246 -38.03 6.30 -4.73
CA PRO A 246 -38.61 5.34 -5.70
C PRO A 246 -39.70 5.90 -6.64
N LEU A 247 -40.29 7.07 -6.34
CA LEU A 247 -41.22 7.76 -7.26
C LEU A 247 -40.53 8.79 -8.17
N GLY A 248 -39.21 8.94 -8.09
CA GLY A 248 -38.43 9.91 -8.86
C GLY A 248 -38.39 11.32 -8.27
N GLY A 249 -38.94 11.53 -7.07
CA GLY A 249 -38.78 12.77 -6.30
C GLY A 249 -37.50 12.76 -5.46
N PHE A 250 -37.35 13.73 -4.55
CA PHE A 250 -36.25 13.77 -3.57
C PHE A 250 -36.70 13.35 -2.16
N TYR A 251 -35.74 13.24 -1.26
CA TYR A 251 -35.97 13.23 0.19
C TYR A 251 -35.69 14.61 0.81
N ASP A 252 -36.52 15.03 1.76
CA ASP A 252 -36.20 16.15 2.66
C ASP A 252 -35.30 15.69 3.83
N LEU A 253 -34.80 16.63 4.64
CA LEU A 253 -33.93 16.32 5.79
C LEU A 253 -34.58 15.44 6.88
N ASN A 254 -35.89 15.21 6.85
CA ASN A 254 -36.61 14.32 7.77
C ASN A 254 -36.82 12.91 7.17
N GLY A 255 -36.54 12.72 5.87
CA GLY A 255 -36.81 11.49 5.12
C GLY A 255 -38.17 11.47 4.41
N ASP A 256 -38.90 12.58 4.39
CA ASP A 256 -40.18 12.69 3.69
C ASP A 256 -40.00 12.94 2.18
N TRP A 257 -40.99 12.55 1.37
CA TRP A 257 -40.92 12.64 -0.09
C TRP A 257 -41.26 14.04 -0.61
N VAL A 258 -40.34 14.62 -1.38
CA VAL A 258 -40.50 15.91 -2.07
C VAL A 258 -40.64 15.68 -3.58
N PRO A 259 -41.59 16.33 -4.29
CA PRO A 259 -41.66 16.25 -5.74
C PRO A 259 -40.38 16.72 -6.44
N TYR A 260 -40.06 16.13 -7.60
CA TYR A 260 -38.89 16.51 -8.39
C TYR A 260 -38.98 17.96 -8.88
N ALA A 261 -37.89 18.72 -8.70
CA ALA A 261 -37.69 20.04 -9.27
C ALA A 261 -36.20 20.26 -9.57
N TRP A 262 -35.87 21.01 -10.63
CA TRP A 262 -34.50 21.39 -10.94
C TRP A 262 -34.40 22.89 -11.22
N PRO A 263 -33.47 23.65 -10.58
CA PRO A 263 -32.55 23.21 -9.53
C PRO A 263 -33.28 22.70 -8.28
N PRO A 264 -32.64 21.85 -7.45
CA PRO A 264 -33.29 21.22 -6.32
C PRO A 264 -33.69 22.25 -5.25
N PRO A 265 -34.83 22.06 -4.54
CA PRO A 265 -35.21 22.92 -3.42
C PRO A 265 -34.20 22.91 -2.28
N SER A 266 -34.17 23.97 -1.46
CA SER A 266 -33.39 23.97 -0.22
C SER A 266 -33.94 22.95 0.79
N GLY A 267 -33.06 22.25 1.51
CA GLY A 267 -33.47 21.29 2.55
C GLY A 267 -33.75 19.87 2.03
N ILE A 268 -33.17 19.51 0.88
CA ILE A 268 -33.11 18.11 0.42
C ILE A 268 -31.92 17.36 1.04
N VAL A 269 -32.04 16.03 1.14
CA VAL A 269 -30.91 15.14 1.41
C VAL A 269 -30.06 15.00 0.14
N SER A 270 -28.75 15.01 0.32
CA SER A 270 -27.77 14.83 -0.74
C SER A 270 -26.62 13.95 -0.28
N ASN A 271 -26.10 13.14 -1.18
CA ASN A 271 -25.04 12.17 -0.92
C ASN A 271 -23.97 12.24 -2.02
N PHE A 272 -22.76 11.77 -1.73
CA PHE A 272 -21.69 11.74 -2.72
C PHE A 272 -21.74 10.42 -3.50
N CYS A 273 -22.25 10.49 -4.73
CA CYS A 273 -22.31 9.34 -5.63
C CYS A 273 -21.05 9.26 -6.49
N MET A 274 -20.52 8.03 -6.65
CA MET A 274 -19.62 7.69 -7.75
C MET A 274 -20.46 7.06 -8.86
N GLY A 275 -20.24 7.45 -10.11
CA GLY A 275 -21.02 6.99 -11.26
C GLY A 275 -20.14 6.64 -12.46
N ASP A 276 -20.63 6.91 -13.66
CA ASP A 276 -19.92 6.65 -14.91
C ASP A 276 -18.64 7.50 -15.03
N PRO A 277 -17.55 6.93 -15.56
CA PRO A 277 -16.39 7.68 -16.02
C PRO A 277 -16.73 8.55 -17.23
N GLU A 278 -16.42 9.83 -17.13
CA GLU A 278 -16.57 10.77 -18.22
C GLU A 278 -15.30 10.83 -19.11
N TRP A 279 -15.46 11.13 -20.39
CA TRP A 279 -14.38 11.21 -21.37
C TRP A 279 -13.74 12.60 -21.37
N ILE A 280 -12.47 12.67 -20.99
CA ILE A 280 -11.65 13.89 -21.02
C ILE A 280 -10.96 14.01 -22.38
N GLY A 281 -11.16 15.15 -23.05
CA GLY A 281 -10.49 15.50 -24.29
C GLY A 281 -9.05 15.94 -24.11
N LEU A 282 -8.16 15.46 -24.97
CA LEU A 282 -6.81 15.99 -25.14
C LEU A 282 -6.79 16.96 -26.32
N LEU A 283 -6.43 18.21 -26.04
CA LEU A 283 -6.20 19.25 -27.05
C LEU A 283 -4.78 19.20 -27.59
N GLN A 284 -4.58 19.60 -28.85
CA GLN A 284 -3.24 19.72 -29.45
C GLN A 284 -2.34 20.71 -28.69
N ARG A 285 -2.95 21.72 -28.07
CA ARG A 285 -2.34 22.70 -27.18
C ARG A 285 -3.16 22.76 -25.88
N PRO A 286 -2.78 21.98 -24.84
CA PRO A 286 -3.52 21.93 -23.57
C PRO A 286 -3.58 23.27 -22.81
N GLU A 287 -2.70 24.21 -23.15
CA GLU A 287 -2.60 25.53 -22.53
C GLU A 287 -3.60 26.57 -23.07
N TYR A 288 -4.32 26.25 -24.16
CA TYR A 288 -5.35 27.10 -24.76
C TYR A 288 -6.68 26.36 -24.89
N ALA A 289 -7.79 27.08 -24.85
CA ALA A 289 -9.11 26.50 -25.08
C ALA A 289 -9.25 25.94 -26.51
N HIS A 290 -10.28 25.10 -26.71
CA HIS A 290 -10.60 24.54 -28.01
C HIS A 290 -10.91 25.63 -29.04
N SER A 291 -10.37 25.48 -30.25
CA SER A 291 -10.64 26.40 -31.37
C SER A 291 -10.41 25.71 -32.71
N SER A 292 -10.73 26.39 -33.81
CA SER A 292 -10.45 25.90 -35.17
C SER A 292 -8.97 25.63 -35.45
N SER A 293 -8.05 26.20 -34.65
CA SER A 293 -6.60 25.96 -34.70
C SER A 293 -6.06 25.15 -33.52
N ASN A 294 -6.91 24.75 -32.56
CA ASN A 294 -6.56 23.90 -31.43
C ASN A 294 -7.58 22.76 -31.30
N LEU A 295 -7.32 21.68 -32.02
CA LEU A 295 -8.24 20.55 -32.17
C LEU A 295 -8.05 19.51 -31.05
N PHE A 296 -9.09 18.71 -30.80
CA PHE A 296 -8.95 17.48 -30.02
C PHE A 296 -8.15 16.45 -30.83
N ILE A 297 -7.09 15.93 -30.23
CA ILE A 297 -6.23 14.88 -30.81
C ILE A 297 -6.60 13.47 -30.33
N ALA A 298 -7.19 13.38 -29.13
CA ALA A 298 -7.62 12.14 -28.51
C ALA A 298 -8.65 12.43 -27.40
N ARG A 299 -9.23 11.37 -26.84
CA ARG A 299 -9.93 11.40 -25.55
C ARG A 299 -9.56 10.18 -24.73
N TYR A 300 -9.58 10.31 -23.41
CA TYR A 300 -9.38 9.20 -22.49
C TYR A 300 -10.41 9.24 -21.36
N THR A 301 -10.56 8.13 -20.66
CA THR A 301 -11.28 8.03 -19.40
C THR A 301 -10.59 7.00 -18.52
N TYR A 302 -10.89 6.97 -17.23
CA TYR A 302 -10.34 5.99 -16.30
C TYR A 302 -11.34 5.65 -15.20
N LEU A 303 -11.22 4.43 -14.70
CA LEU A 303 -11.75 3.95 -13.44
C LEU A 303 -10.56 3.45 -12.63
N VAL A 304 -10.50 3.82 -11.35
CA VAL A 304 -9.56 3.25 -10.38
C VAL A 304 -10.37 2.62 -9.26
N VAL A 305 -10.16 1.31 -9.08
CA VAL A 305 -10.66 0.52 -7.95
C VAL A 305 -9.45 0.22 -7.05
N PRO A 306 -9.42 0.72 -5.80
CA PRO A 306 -8.26 0.59 -4.93
C PRO A 306 -8.18 -0.80 -4.28
N ALA A 307 -7.33 -1.68 -4.81
CA ALA A 307 -7.14 -3.04 -4.28
C ALA A 307 -6.81 -3.13 -2.78
N GLY A 308 -6.23 -2.07 -2.18
CA GLY A 308 -5.97 -1.98 -0.73
C GLY A 308 -7.18 -1.58 0.13
N GLN A 309 -8.34 -1.27 -0.47
CA GLN A 309 -9.59 -0.90 0.22
C GLN A 309 -10.80 -1.72 -0.24
N THR A 310 -10.60 -2.67 -1.16
CA THR A 310 -11.64 -3.58 -1.64
C THR A 310 -11.36 -5.01 -1.22
N LEU A 311 -12.42 -5.76 -0.91
CA LEU A 311 -12.39 -7.21 -0.85
C LEU A 311 -12.10 -7.78 -2.25
N ASP A 312 -11.34 -8.87 -2.33
CA ASP A 312 -11.07 -9.55 -3.62
C ASP A 312 -12.11 -10.66 -3.84
N ILE A 313 -12.93 -10.50 -4.89
CA ILE A 313 -13.95 -11.48 -5.29
C ILE A 313 -13.37 -12.87 -5.58
N ASN A 314 -12.07 -12.95 -5.90
CA ASN A 314 -11.41 -14.24 -6.13
C ASN A 314 -11.15 -14.99 -4.81
N THR A 315 -10.98 -14.32 -3.67
CA THR A 315 -10.58 -14.96 -2.40
C THR A 315 -11.67 -15.05 -1.33
N ILE A 316 -12.70 -14.20 -1.41
CA ILE A 316 -13.84 -14.18 -0.48
C ILE A 316 -14.77 -15.39 -0.64
N HIS A 317 -15.48 -15.81 0.42
CA HIS A 317 -16.53 -16.84 0.42
C HIS A 317 -16.04 -18.28 0.12
N ASN A 318 -16.33 -19.22 1.01
CA ASN A 318 -15.97 -20.64 0.93
C ASN A 318 -17.19 -21.54 0.61
N ASP A 319 -16.92 -22.84 0.43
CA ASP A 319 -17.92 -23.92 0.46
C ASP A 319 -17.58 -24.94 1.56
N ALA A 320 -17.39 -24.46 2.79
CA ALA A 320 -16.90 -25.29 3.90
C ALA A 320 -17.88 -26.41 4.33
N LYS A 321 -19.17 -26.30 3.97
CA LYS A 321 -20.17 -27.36 4.15
C LYS A 321 -20.10 -28.45 3.05
N LEU A 322 -19.16 -28.35 2.10
CA LEU A 322 -18.90 -29.28 0.99
C LEU A 322 -20.19 -29.67 0.25
N ARG A 323 -20.90 -28.66 -0.28
CA ARG A 323 -22.18 -28.82 -0.96
C ARG A 323 -21.96 -29.17 -2.43
N VAL A 324 -22.84 -30.00 -2.97
CA VAL A 324 -22.80 -30.38 -4.38
C VAL A 324 -23.16 -29.17 -5.24
N MET A 325 -22.18 -28.66 -5.98
CA MET A 325 -22.31 -27.44 -6.79
C MET A 325 -23.25 -27.56 -8.01
N THR A 326 -23.73 -28.76 -8.34
CA THR A 326 -24.71 -28.98 -9.43
C THR A 326 -26.18 -28.81 -9.00
N ALA A 327 -26.44 -28.41 -7.76
CA ALA A 327 -27.77 -28.20 -7.19
C ALA A 327 -27.83 -26.90 -6.36
N PRO A 328 -29.02 -26.31 -6.12
CA PRO A 328 -29.17 -25.17 -5.22
C PRO A 328 -28.86 -25.53 -3.76
N GLY A 329 -28.37 -24.53 -3.00
CA GLY A 329 -28.15 -24.63 -1.56
C GLY A 329 -26.68 -24.42 -1.18
N ASP A 330 -26.33 -23.15 -0.96
CA ASP A 330 -24.98 -22.66 -0.64
C ASP A 330 -24.36 -23.31 0.60
N GLY A 331 -23.06 -23.58 0.51
CA GLY A 331 -22.27 -24.25 1.54
C GLY A 331 -21.33 -23.36 2.34
N PHE A 332 -21.50 -22.05 2.33
CA PHE A 332 -20.66 -21.14 3.11
C PHE A 332 -20.79 -21.40 4.62
N LEU A 333 -19.65 -21.45 5.32
CA LEU A 333 -19.60 -21.45 6.77
C LEU A 333 -18.40 -20.64 7.24
N ARG A 334 -18.65 -19.66 8.10
CA ARG A 334 -17.62 -18.95 8.86
C ARG A 334 -17.46 -19.60 10.22
N ASN A 335 -16.23 -19.95 10.58
CA ASN A 335 -15.84 -20.32 11.93
C ASN A 335 -14.93 -19.25 12.56
N GLN A 336 -13.62 -19.53 12.70
CA GLN A 336 -12.70 -18.70 13.48
C GLN A 336 -12.28 -17.39 12.78
N GLY A 337 -12.46 -17.27 11.46
CA GLY A 337 -12.05 -16.09 10.68
C GLY A 337 -10.57 -16.09 10.29
N VAL A 338 -9.98 -17.27 10.07
CA VAL A 338 -8.53 -17.47 9.86
C VAL A 338 -8.05 -17.16 8.44
N GLY A 339 -8.98 -17.07 7.47
CA GLY A 339 -8.69 -16.78 6.07
C GLY A 339 -9.76 -15.91 5.41
N THR A 340 -9.41 -15.27 4.30
CA THR A 340 -10.32 -14.39 3.54
C THR A 340 -11.54 -15.12 2.98
N TRP A 341 -11.42 -16.43 2.73
CA TRP A 341 -12.52 -17.30 2.32
C TRP A 341 -13.62 -17.44 3.38
N GLU A 342 -13.36 -17.12 4.66
CA GLU A 342 -14.38 -17.09 5.72
C GLU A 342 -15.14 -15.75 5.81
N ILE A 343 -14.88 -14.80 4.91
CA ILE A 343 -15.66 -13.57 4.77
C ILE A 343 -16.90 -13.87 3.91
N ASN A 344 -18.08 -13.48 4.41
CA ASN A 344 -19.37 -13.84 3.81
C ASN A 344 -19.77 -12.86 2.70
N LEU A 345 -19.63 -13.28 1.44
CA LEU A 345 -20.04 -12.50 0.27
C LEU A 345 -21.55 -12.30 0.21
N ALA A 346 -22.35 -13.29 0.62
CA ALA A 346 -23.81 -13.18 0.64
C ALA A 346 -24.30 -12.10 1.64
N ALA A 347 -23.67 -12.02 2.82
CA ALA A 347 -23.97 -10.97 3.79
C ALA A 347 -23.61 -9.58 3.24
N PHE A 348 -22.46 -9.46 2.57
CA PHE A 348 -22.04 -8.23 1.89
C PHE A 348 -23.04 -7.82 0.79
N LEU A 349 -23.55 -8.75 -0.02
CA LEU A 349 -24.59 -8.44 -1.02
C LEU A 349 -25.90 -7.98 -0.37
N ALA A 350 -26.31 -8.61 0.74
CA ALA A 350 -27.51 -8.23 1.47
C ALA A 350 -27.43 -6.81 2.07
N ASP A 351 -26.26 -6.40 2.56
CA ASP A 351 -26.02 -5.04 3.08
C ASP A 351 -25.87 -4.00 1.94
N LEU A 352 -25.23 -4.38 0.83
CA LEU A 352 -25.06 -3.56 -0.36
C LEU A 352 -26.39 -3.05 -0.92
N ASN A 353 -27.37 -3.94 -1.11
CA ASN A 353 -28.71 -3.54 -1.55
C ASN A 353 -29.80 -4.48 -1.00
N THR A 354 -30.49 -4.02 0.04
CA THR A 354 -31.59 -4.73 0.71
C THR A 354 -32.86 -4.88 -0.13
N ASN A 355 -33.01 -4.12 -1.23
CA ASN A 355 -34.10 -4.35 -2.18
C ASN A 355 -33.81 -5.56 -3.08
N LEU A 356 -32.56 -5.74 -3.51
CA LEU A 356 -32.19 -6.81 -4.46
C LEU A 356 -31.78 -8.10 -3.75
N TRP A 357 -31.23 -7.97 -2.55
CA TRP A 357 -30.79 -9.06 -1.68
C TRP A 357 -31.42 -8.85 -0.29
N PRO A 358 -32.72 -9.11 -0.13
CA PRO A 358 -33.42 -8.79 1.11
C PRO A 358 -32.90 -9.56 2.33
N THR A 359 -32.99 -8.91 3.50
CA THR A 359 -32.83 -9.54 4.81
C THR A 359 -34.17 -9.89 5.46
N THR A 360 -35.29 -9.44 4.90
CA THR A 360 -36.65 -9.61 5.42
C THR A 360 -37.58 -10.26 4.38
N PRO A 361 -38.59 -11.06 4.79
CA PRO A 361 -39.51 -11.71 3.85
C PRO A 361 -40.40 -10.74 3.06
N LEU A 362 -40.61 -9.52 3.57
CA LEU A 362 -41.37 -8.47 2.92
C LEU A 362 -40.44 -7.59 2.09
N ASN A 363 -40.46 -7.78 0.77
CA ASN A 363 -39.60 -7.09 -0.19
C ASN A 363 -40.37 -6.83 -1.50
N PHE A 364 -40.13 -5.67 -2.13
CA PHE A 364 -40.83 -5.22 -3.34
C PHE A 364 -40.73 -6.20 -4.52
N TYR A 365 -39.60 -6.88 -4.69
CA TYR A 365 -39.34 -7.83 -5.77
C TYR A 365 -39.65 -9.29 -5.39
N SER A 366 -40.19 -9.55 -4.19
CA SER A 366 -40.49 -10.90 -3.66
C SER A 366 -39.30 -11.88 -3.67
N PHE A 367 -38.07 -11.37 -3.57
CA PHE A 367 -36.88 -12.21 -3.50
C PHE A 367 -36.76 -12.92 -2.13
N ALA A 368 -36.20 -14.14 -2.14
CA ALA A 368 -36.01 -14.91 -0.92
C ALA A 368 -35.01 -14.20 0.02
N PRO A 369 -35.35 -14.02 1.32
CA PRO A 369 -34.50 -13.31 2.25
C PRO A 369 -33.24 -14.11 2.61
N TYR A 370 -32.16 -13.38 2.89
CA TYR A 370 -30.91 -13.88 3.44
C TYR A 370 -31.16 -14.69 4.72
N ALA A 371 -30.81 -15.97 4.70
CA ALA A 371 -30.91 -16.89 5.81
C ALA A 371 -29.60 -17.71 5.92
N TYR A 372 -28.77 -17.35 6.89
CA TYR A 372 -27.51 -18.04 7.20
C TYR A 372 -27.75 -19.14 8.24
N ASP A 373 -27.43 -20.38 7.90
CA ASP A 373 -27.58 -21.52 8.78
C ASP A 373 -26.25 -21.88 9.45
N VAL A 374 -26.22 -21.84 10.78
CA VAL A 374 -25.05 -22.19 11.62
C VAL A 374 -25.25 -23.50 12.38
N SER A 375 -26.22 -24.33 11.98
CA SER A 375 -26.54 -25.58 12.67
C SER A 375 -25.41 -26.62 12.50
N PHE A 376 -25.43 -27.66 13.33
CA PHE A 376 -24.50 -28.79 13.20
C PHE A 376 -25.27 -30.12 13.31
N PRO A 377 -25.28 -30.99 12.28
CA PRO A 377 -24.64 -30.81 10.97
C PRO A 377 -25.29 -29.68 10.15
N PRO A 378 -24.51 -28.85 9.45
CA PRO A 378 -25.02 -27.63 8.82
C PRO A 378 -25.93 -27.89 7.62
N LEU A 379 -27.03 -27.14 7.57
CA LEU A 379 -27.91 -27.09 6.40
C LEU A 379 -27.38 -26.08 5.37
N ALA A 380 -27.93 -26.09 4.16
CA ALA A 380 -27.63 -25.05 3.18
C ALA A 380 -28.12 -23.68 3.68
N ASN A 381 -27.33 -22.65 3.35
CA ASN A 381 -27.79 -21.28 3.45
C ASN A 381 -28.82 -21.01 2.33
N GLN A 382 -29.71 -20.05 2.55
CA GLN A 382 -30.83 -19.76 1.65
C GLN A 382 -30.99 -18.24 1.45
N GLY A 383 -31.63 -17.87 0.33
CA GLY A 383 -31.92 -16.49 -0.01
C GLY A 383 -31.13 -16.00 -1.21
N ALA A 384 -31.65 -14.97 -1.88
CA ALA A 384 -31.11 -14.47 -3.15
C ALA A 384 -29.64 -14.04 -3.07
N ALA A 385 -29.19 -13.57 -1.89
CA ALA A 385 -27.79 -13.21 -1.63
C ALA A 385 -26.86 -14.42 -1.63
N PHE A 386 -27.31 -15.55 -1.05
CA PHE A 386 -26.55 -16.80 -1.06
C PHE A 386 -26.58 -17.46 -2.43
N ASP A 387 -27.73 -17.46 -3.13
CA ASP A 387 -27.83 -17.98 -4.50
C ASP A 387 -26.83 -17.27 -5.46
N ASP A 388 -26.66 -15.95 -5.32
CA ASP A 388 -25.74 -15.18 -6.14
C ASP A 388 -24.27 -15.32 -5.70
N ALA A 389 -23.99 -15.30 -4.39
CA ALA A 389 -22.63 -15.54 -3.88
C ALA A 389 -22.13 -16.95 -4.26
N PHE A 390 -23.00 -17.95 -4.17
CA PHE A 390 -22.74 -19.31 -4.62
C PHE A 390 -22.62 -19.40 -6.13
N GLY A 391 -23.39 -18.62 -6.91
CA GLY A 391 -23.22 -18.49 -8.35
C GLY A 391 -21.84 -17.97 -8.77
N LEU A 392 -21.30 -16.99 -8.03
CA LEU A 392 -19.95 -16.45 -8.24
C LEU A 392 -18.85 -17.44 -7.79
N LEU A 393 -19.08 -18.20 -6.71
CA LEU A 393 -18.19 -19.27 -6.25
C LEU A 393 -18.15 -20.46 -7.22
N HIS A 394 -19.30 -20.88 -7.73
CA HIS A 394 -19.49 -21.95 -8.70
C HIS A 394 -18.65 -21.74 -9.97
N TYR A 395 -18.52 -20.51 -10.46
CA TYR A 395 -17.60 -20.21 -11.56
C TYR A 395 -16.14 -20.37 -11.15
N ARG A 396 -15.71 -19.78 -10.03
CA ARG A 396 -14.32 -19.86 -9.53
C ARG A 396 -13.84 -21.31 -9.38
N TYR A 397 -14.67 -22.15 -8.77
CA TYR A 397 -14.37 -23.58 -8.56
C TYR A 397 -14.64 -24.46 -9.80
N ALA A 398 -14.93 -23.88 -10.97
CA ALA A 398 -15.24 -24.62 -12.20
C ALA A 398 -16.32 -25.73 -11.98
N THR A 399 -17.40 -25.35 -11.31
CA THR A 399 -18.59 -26.16 -10.99
C THR A 399 -18.37 -27.36 -10.07
N ASN A 400 -17.21 -27.50 -9.41
CA ASN A 400 -16.98 -28.54 -8.40
C ASN A 400 -15.93 -28.12 -7.35
N VAL A 401 -16.26 -28.24 -6.06
CA VAL A 401 -15.33 -27.98 -4.95
C VAL A 401 -14.08 -28.87 -4.99
N ASP A 402 -14.18 -30.09 -5.53
CA ASP A 402 -13.03 -31.00 -5.69
C ASP A 402 -11.98 -30.53 -6.72
N ASN A 403 -12.24 -29.46 -7.47
CA ASN A 403 -11.24 -28.85 -8.35
C ASN A 403 -10.20 -28.01 -7.58
N LEU A 404 -10.44 -27.72 -6.30
CA LEU A 404 -9.43 -27.10 -5.43
C LEU A 404 -8.41 -28.14 -4.96
N ALA A 405 -7.15 -27.74 -4.88
CA ALA A 405 -6.10 -28.58 -4.35
C ALA A 405 -6.24 -28.77 -2.82
N LYS A 406 -5.75 -29.89 -2.31
CA LYS A 406 -5.70 -30.20 -0.87
C LYS A 406 -4.40 -29.68 -0.27
N VAL A 407 -4.39 -29.37 1.03
CA VAL A 407 -3.18 -28.92 1.75
C VAL A 407 -2.02 -29.93 1.58
N GLN A 408 -2.33 -31.23 1.65
CA GLN A 408 -1.36 -32.31 1.46
C GLN A 408 -0.72 -32.32 0.05
N ASP A 409 -1.47 -31.94 -0.97
CA ASP A 409 -1.03 -31.95 -2.38
C ASP A 409 -0.26 -30.67 -2.74
N LEU A 410 -0.64 -29.53 -2.15
CA LEU A 410 0.03 -28.23 -2.32
C LEU A 410 1.40 -28.17 -1.64
N PHE A 411 1.49 -28.69 -0.41
CA PHE A 411 2.64 -28.43 0.48
C PHE A 411 3.35 -29.70 0.98
N GLY A 412 2.89 -30.88 0.56
CA GLY A 412 3.46 -32.16 0.99
C GLY A 412 3.37 -32.39 2.51
N ASN A 413 4.21 -33.30 3.00
CA ASN A 413 4.23 -33.67 4.41
C ASN A 413 4.59 -32.52 5.38
N PRO A 414 5.53 -31.59 5.06
CA PRO A 414 5.83 -30.46 5.95
C PRO A 414 4.62 -29.54 6.19
N GLY A 415 3.91 -29.15 5.13
CA GLY A 415 2.70 -28.32 5.27
C GLY A 415 1.55 -29.07 5.93
N ALA A 416 1.37 -30.36 5.63
CA ALA A 416 0.37 -31.19 6.30
C ALA A 416 0.61 -31.29 7.83
N LEU A 417 1.87 -31.40 8.28
CA LEU A 417 2.21 -31.37 9.70
C LEU A 417 2.01 -29.99 10.32
N ALA A 418 2.32 -28.91 9.59
CA ALA A 418 2.08 -27.54 10.05
C ALA A 418 0.58 -27.27 10.32
N PHE A 419 -0.30 -27.63 9.38
CA PHE A 419 -1.76 -27.48 9.53
C PHE A 419 -2.37 -28.48 10.55
N GLN A 420 -1.61 -29.48 11.00
CA GLN A 420 -1.98 -30.34 12.15
C GLN A 420 -1.52 -29.78 13.50
N ALA A 421 -0.63 -28.77 13.51
CA ALA A 421 0.00 -28.23 14.71
C ALA A 421 -0.28 -26.73 14.94
N ASP A 422 -1.03 -26.07 14.05
CA ASP A 422 -1.42 -24.65 14.16
C ASP A 422 -2.57 -24.39 15.16
N PHE A 423 -3.35 -25.42 15.49
CA PHE A 423 -4.57 -25.36 16.32
C PHE A 423 -5.67 -24.42 15.79
N ALA A 424 -5.63 -24.07 14.50
CA ALA A 424 -6.60 -23.22 13.82
C ALA A 424 -7.55 -24.08 12.96
N ASP A 425 -8.85 -23.76 12.88
CA ASP A 425 -9.78 -24.46 11.98
C ASP A 425 -9.71 -23.87 10.56
N VAL A 426 -8.64 -24.21 9.84
CA VAL A 426 -8.35 -23.69 8.48
C VAL A 426 -9.30 -24.25 7.40
N TYR A 427 -10.16 -25.19 7.79
CA TYR A 427 -11.20 -25.79 6.98
C TYR A 427 -12.64 -25.39 7.38
N SER A 428 -12.79 -24.47 8.35
CA SER A 428 -14.08 -23.90 8.77
C SER A 428 -15.16 -24.93 9.12
N GLY A 429 -14.79 -26.10 9.66
CA GLY A 429 -15.72 -27.22 9.83
C GLY A 429 -15.54 -28.00 11.12
N GLY A 430 -15.12 -27.34 12.19
CA GLY A 430 -15.48 -27.72 13.56
C GLY A 430 -16.86 -27.19 13.95
N PRO A 431 -17.26 -27.31 15.24
CA PRO A 431 -18.36 -26.52 15.76
C PRO A 431 -18.04 -25.03 15.56
N VAL A 432 -19.07 -24.25 15.18
CA VAL A 432 -18.96 -22.80 14.98
C VAL A 432 -18.59 -22.14 16.30
N MET A 433 -17.63 -21.23 16.26
CA MET A 433 -17.25 -20.39 17.39
C MET A 433 -18.36 -19.38 17.69
N ASP A 434 -19.25 -19.74 18.62
CA ASP A 434 -20.41 -18.96 19.07
C ASP A 434 -20.13 -18.09 20.31
N GLY A 435 -19.04 -18.36 21.03
CA GLY A 435 -18.63 -17.64 22.24
C GLY A 435 -17.22 -17.03 22.20
N LEU A 436 -16.80 -16.45 23.33
CA LEU A 436 -15.47 -15.82 23.51
C LEU A 436 -14.29 -16.80 23.50
N TRP A 437 -14.58 -18.10 23.61
CA TRP A 437 -13.59 -19.17 23.60
C TRP A 437 -14.02 -20.21 22.57
N TRP A 438 -13.11 -20.67 21.72
CA TRP A 438 -13.42 -21.81 20.86
C TRP A 438 -13.65 -23.05 21.74
N PRO A 439 -14.78 -23.76 21.62
CA PRO A 439 -15.00 -25.00 22.35
C PRO A 439 -13.89 -25.98 21.94
N PRO A 440 -13.01 -26.44 22.87
CA PRO A 440 -11.95 -27.36 22.49
C PRO A 440 -12.60 -28.63 21.93
N PRO A 441 -12.26 -29.06 20.70
CA PRO A 441 -12.89 -30.22 20.11
C PRO A 441 -12.65 -31.44 21.01
N PHE A 442 -13.72 -32.18 21.32
CA PHE A 442 -13.65 -33.42 22.09
C PHE A 442 -12.77 -34.50 21.41
N PHE A 443 -12.36 -34.29 20.15
CA PHE A 443 -11.58 -35.21 19.34
C PHE A 443 -10.51 -34.48 18.50
N GLY A 444 -9.24 -34.54 18.93
CA GLY A 444 -8.06 -34.27 18.09
C GLY A 444 -7.97 -32.88 17.42
N ASN A 445 -7.10 -32.75 16.41
CA ASN A 445 -7.10 -31.58 15.53
C ASN A 445 -8.16 -31.80 14.43
N ILE A 446 -9.10 -30.86 14.31
CA ILE A 446 -10.23 -30.90 13.35
C ILE A 446 -9.81 -30.92 11.86
N ASN A 447 -8.61 -30.40 11.54
CA ASN A 447 -8.02 -30.41 10.21
C ASN A 447 -7.44 -31.80 9.84
N GLN A 448 -7.03 -32.61 10.83
CA GLN A 448 -6.26 -33.83 10.60
C GLN A 448 -6.90 -34.82 9.59
N PRO A 449 -8.21 -35.14 9.66
CA PRO A 449 -8.84 -36.00 8.65
C PRO A 449 -9.14 -35.28 7.32
N LYS A 450 -9.01 -33.95 7.26
CA LYS A 450 -9.38 -33.11 6.12
C LYS A 450 -8.19 -32.79 5.21
N ILE A 451 -7.00 -32.55 5.79
CA ILE A 451 -5.77 -32.13 5.09
C ILE A 451 -5.42 -32.97 3.84
N SER A 452 -5.69 -34.28 3.88
CA SER A 452 -5.45 -35.23 2.78
C SER A 452 -6.73 -35.69 2.04
N ARG A 453 -7.92 -35.36 2.58
CA ARG A 453 -9.21 -35.83 2.05
C ARG A 453 -9.98 -34.73 1.33
N ASP A 454 -10.08 -33.56 1.96
CA ASP A 454 -11.00 -32.48 1.59
C ASP A 454 -10.28 -31.35 0.84
N PRO A 455 -10.91 -30.75 -0.19
CA PRO A 455 -10.36 -29.61 -0.91
C PRO A 455 -10.23 -28.38 0.00
N TRP A 456 -9.20 -27.56 -0.19
CA TRP A 456 -8.94 -26.42 0.70
C TRP A 456 -9.35 -25.09 0.06
N SER A 457 -10.29 -24.37 0.69
CA SER A 457 -10.81 -23.07 0.20
C SER A 457 -9.78 -21.92 0.22
N GLY A 458 -8.60 -22.12 0.83
CA GLY A 458 -7.46 -21.21 0.72
C GLY A 458 -6.53 -21.48 -0.48
N GLY A 459 -6.80 -22.53 -1.26
CA GLY A 459 -6.04 -22.86 -2.47
C GLY A 459 -6.36 -21.96 -3.67
N ASP A 460 -5.53 -22.03 -4.71
CA ASP A 460 -5.77 -21.30 -5.96
C ASP A 460 -7.05 -21.77 -6.67
N ASN A 461 -7.91 -20.82 -7.07
CA ASN A 461 -9.10 -21.12 -7.87
C ASN A 461 -8.74 -21.54 -9.31
N PRO A 462 -9.43 -22.56 -9.86
CA PRO A 462 -9.39 -22.92 -11.27
C PRO A 462 -9.72 -21.77 -12.24
N ASN A 463 -10.75 -20.97 -11.93
CA ASN A 463 -11.16 -19.79 -12.70
C ASN A 463 -11.06 -18.52 -11.86
N ARG A 464 -10.85 -17.38 -12.52
CA ARG A 464 -10.73 -16.06 -11.87
C ARG A 464 -11.54 -15.00 -12.61
N TYR A 465 -12.01 -14.01 -11.85
CA TYR A 465 -12.49 -12.73 -12.40
C TYR A 465 -11.27 -11.84 -12.61
N PHE A 466 -11.13 -11.26 -13.80
CA PHE A 466 -9.98 -10.43 -14.18
C PHE A 466 -10.33 -8.94 -14.31
N THR A 467 -11.62 -8.63 -14.44
CA THR A 467 -12.12 -7.27 -14.56
C THR A 467 -13.51 -7.18 -13.93
N THR A 468 -13.83 -6.01 -13.37
CA THR A 468 -15.16 -5.69 -12.85
C THR A 468 -16.28 -5.84 -13.89
N GLN A 469 -15.93 -5.82 -15.18
CA GLN A 469 -16.87 -6.06 -16.28
C GLN A 469 -17.25 -7.53 -16.50
N ASP A 470 -16.53 -8.48 -15.88
CA ASP A 470 -16.90 -9.90 -15.85
C ASP A 470 -18.19 -10.15 -15.04
N LEU A 471 -18.55 -9.21 -14.16
CA LEU A 471 -19.77 -9.22 -13.34
C LEU A 471 -21.07 -9.07 -14.15
N PHE A 472 -20.97 -8.72 -15.44
CA PHE A 472 -22.09 -8.66 -16.38
C PHE A 472 -22.07 -9.82 -17.41
N ASP A 473 -21.11 -10.73 -17.30
CA ASP A 473 -21.07 -11.95 -18.11
C ASP A 473 -21.87 -13.07 -17.41
N SER A 474 -23.07 -13.33 -17.93
CA SER A 474 -23.93 -14.39 -17.40
C SER A 474 -23.30 -15.78 -17.49
N ALA A 475 -22.30 -16.02 -18.35
CA ALA A 475 -21.58 -17.29 -18.37
C ALA A 475 -20.66 -17.48 -17.13
N LYS A 476 -20.33 -16.38 -16.42
CA LYS A 476 -19.51 -16.36 -15.21
C LYS A 476 -20.30 -16.15 -13.93
N THR A 477 -21.46 -15.49 -13.97
CA THR A 477 -22.23 -15.18 -12.74
C THR A 477 -23.50 -16.01 -12.58
N ARG A 478 -23.89 -16.82 -13.57
CA ARG A 478 -25.10 -17.65 -13.51
C ARG A 478 -24.74 -19.12 -13.28
N PRO A 479 -25.13 -19.73 -12.14
CA PRO A 479 -24.91 -21.15 -11.93
C PRO A 479 -25.84 -21.99 -12.82
N GLY A 480 -25.36 -23.16 -13.24
CA GLY A 480 -26.03 -23.99 -14.26
C GLY A 480 -27.37 -24.58 -13.84
N TRP A 481 -27.61 -24.72 -12.53
CA TRP A 481 -28.86 -25.21 -11.94
C TRP A 481 -29.95 -24.13 -11.82
N LEU A 482 -29.62 -22.85 -12.05
CA LEU A 482 -30.58 -21.75 -11.91
C LEU A 482 -31.43 -21.59 -13.18
N SER A 483 -32.67 -22.11 -13.12
CA SER A 483 -33.69 -22.00 -14.17
C SER A 483 -33.81 -20.59 -14.75
N ALA A 484 -33.81 -20.46 -16.09
CA ALA A 484 -33.68 -19.18 -16.82
C ALA A 484 -34.67 -18.05 -16.41
N GLY A 485 -35.85 -18.40 -15.89
CA GLY A 485 -36.84 -17.42 -15.39
C GLY A 485 -36.53 -16.85 -14.00
N VAL A 486 -35.52 -17.35 -13.29
CA VAL A 486 -35.07 -16.82 -12.00
C VAL A 486 -33.91 -15.84 -12.23
N PRO A 487 -33.96 -14.59 -11.70
CA PRO A 487 -32.86 -13.66 -11.80
C PRO A 487 -31.58 -14.19 -11.14
N SER A 488 -30.46 -14.03 -11.85
CA SER A 488 -29.10 -14.22 -11.35
C SER A 488 -28.46 -12.89 -10.96
N PHE A 489 -27.26 -12.93 -10.38
CA PHE A 489 -26.47 -11.76 -10.02
C PHE A 489 -26.36 -10.68 -11.11
N THR A 490 -26.02 -11.08 -12.34
CA THR A 490 -25.99 -10.17 -13.51
C THR A 490 -27.36 -9.53 -13.78
N ASP A 491 -28.44 -10.29 -13.62
CA ASP A 491 -29.80 -9.81 -13.89
C ASP A 491 -30.27 -8.83 -12.81
N ARG A 492 -29.93 -9.11 -11.54
CA ARG A 492 -30.15 -8.19 -10.41
C ARG A 492 -29.35 -6.89 -10.59
N LEU A 493 -28.05 -6.96 -10.90
CA LEU A 493 -27.25 -5.74 -11.15
C LEU A 493 -27.83 -4.86 -12.27
N LYS A 494 -28.25 -5.46 -13.39
CA LYS A 494 -28.93 -4.73 -14.48
C LYS A 494 -30.25 -4.12 -14.02
N MET A 495 -31.07 -4.88 -13.28
CA MET A 495 -32.33 -4.39 -12.74
C MET A 495 -32.10 -3.19 -11.81
N ALA A 496 -31.13 -3.27 -10.90
CA ALA A 496 -30.73 -2.18 -10.00
C ALA A 496 -30.42 -0.90 -10.78
N GLY A 497 -29.54 -0.99 -11.78
CA GLY A 497 -29.08 0.14 -12.60
C GLY A 497 -30.18 0.81 -13.44
N THR A 498 -31.30 0.13 -13.70
CA THR A 498 -32.45 0.69 -14.44
C THR A 498 -33.51 1.39 -13.58
N ASN A 499 -33.40 1.34 -12.24
CA ASN A 499 -34.35 2.04 -11.36
C ASN A 499 -34.06 3.56 -11.31
N VAL A 500 -35.08 4.33 -10.90
CA VAL A 500 -34.98 5.80 -10.78
C VAL A 500 -34.34 6.27 -9.47
N ASP A 501 -34.45 5.48 -8.39
CA ASP A 501 -33.96 5.86 -7.07
C ASP A 501 -32.44 5.74 -6.94
N SER A 502 -31.83 6.65 -6.17
CA SER A 502 -30.37 6.69 -6.02
C SER A 502 -29.81 5.43 -5.35
N TYR A 503 -30.56 4.78 -4.46
CA TYR A 503 -30.09 3.59 -3.75
C TYR A 503 -29.88 2.40 -4.70
N ASN A 504 -30.90 2.04 -5.47
CA ASN A 504 -30.82 0.97 -6.46
C ASN A 504 -29.88 1.34 -7.62
N ARG A 505 -30.02 2.54 -8.19
CA ARG A 505 -29.29 2.95 -9.39
C ARG A 505 -27.76 2.91 -9.20
N TYR A 506 -27.26 3.40 -8.07
CA TYR A 506 -25.82 3.42 -7.77
C TYR A 506 -25.26 2.11 -7.16
N THR A 507 -26.05 1.03 -7.10
CA THR A 507 -25.62 -0.26 -6.51
C THR A 507 -24.31 -0.78 -7.09
N PHE A 508 -24.13 -0.70 -8.42
CA PHE A 508 -22.89 -1.17 -9.07
C PHE A 508 -21.66 -0.36 -8.64
N TYR A 509 -21.77 0.96 -8.50
CA TYR A 509 -20.63 1.79 -8.07
C TYR A 509 -20.31 1.62 -6.58
N ARG A 510 -21.34 1.43 -5.74
CA ARG A 510 -21.17 1.06 -4.31
C ARG A 510 -20.55 -0.34 -4.14
N LEU A 511 -20.80 -1.25 -5.08
CA LEU A 511 -20.09 -2.54 -5.19
C LEU A 511 -18.62 -2.31 -5.53
N LEU A 512 -18.32 -1.56 -6.60
CA LEU A 512 -16.95 -1.29 -7.05
C LEU A 512 -16.09 -0.55 -6.02
N SER A 513 -16.68 0.23 -5.12
CA SER A 513 -15.95 0.89 -4.05
C SER A 513 -15.51 -0.04 -2.91
N GLN A 514 -16.00 -1.30 -2.90
CA GLN A 514 -15.78 -2.26 -1.80
C GLN A 514 -15.37 -3.66 -2.27
N LEU A 515 -15.60 -4.02 -3.54
CA LEU A 515 -15.28 -5.32 -4.11
C LEU A 515 -14.52 -5.15 -5.43
N GLY A 516 -13.32 -5.73 -5.49
CA GLY A 516 -12.41 -5.73 -6.63
C GLY A 516 -12.11 -7.15 -7.12
N THR A 517 -11.24 -7.24 -8.12
CA THR A 517 -10.78 -8.49 -8.75
C THR A 517 -9.29 -8.78 -8.54
N ASP A 518 -8.62 -7.96 -7.72
CA ASP A 518 -7.18 -7.99 -7.54
C ASP A 518 -6.84 -7.63 -6.09
N SER A 519 -5.73 -8.18 -5.60
CA SER A 519 -5.20 -7.98 -4.26
C SER A 519 -3.81 -7.37 -4.37
N ALA A 520 -3.50 -6.35 -3.56
CA ALA A 520 -2.17 -5.75 -3.60
C ALA A 520 -1.09 -6.82 -3.30
N PRO A 521 -0.04 -6.96 -4.14
CA PRO A 521 1.01 -7.95 -3.91
C PRO A 521 1.73 -7.65 -2.59
N GLU A 522 2.14 -8.69 -1.88
CA GLU A 522 2.86 -8.51 -0.61
C GLU A 522 4.14 -7.68 -0.84
N PRO A 523 4.36 -6.58 -0.09
CA PRO A 523 5.58 -5.79 -0.19
C PRO A 523 6.84 -6.63 0.01
N SER A 524 7.80 -6.48 -0.90
CA SER A 524 9.08 -7.18 -0.83
C SER A 524 9.85 -6.81 0.44
N GLY A 525 10.55 -7.80 1.03
CA GLY A 525 11.35 -7.60 2.25
C GLY A 525 10.62 -7.86 3.57
N LYS A 526 9.31 -8.12 3.56
CA LYS A 526 8.55 -8.58 4.74
C LYS A 526 9.03 -9.93 5.25
N MET A 527 9.33 -9.99 6.54
CA MET A 527 9.76 -11.21 7.24
C MET A 527 8.52 -11.94 7.76
N ASN A 528 8.40 -13.24 7.48
CA ASN A 528 7.31 -14.06 8.02
C ASN A 528 7.60 -14.43 9.49
N LEU A 529 6.60 -14.37 10.36
CA LEU A 529 6.79 -14.58 11.81
C LEU A 529 6.92 -16.06 12.22
N ASN A 530 6.38 -16.99 11.43
CA ASN A 530 6.26 -18.40 11.80
C ASN A 530 7.33 -19.26 11.13
N TYR A 531 7.61 -19.02 9.85
CA TYR A 531 8.55 -19.83 9.05
C TYR A 531 9.60 -18.97 8.37
N ARG A 532 10.81 -19.51 8.23
CA ARG A 532 11.94 -18.88 7.56
C ARG A 532 11.59 -18.57 6.11
N ASN A 533 11.48 -17.28 5.79
CA ASN A 533 11.32 -16.79 4.43
C ASN A 533 12.54 -16.02 3.91
N VAL A 534 13.71 -16.16 4.56
CA VAL A 534 14.97 -15.53 4.14
C VAL A 534 16.03 -16.55 3.71
N ASP A 535 16.88 -16.16 2.77
CA ASP A 535 18.08 -16.92 2.38
C ASP A 535 19.14 -16.94 3.51
N GLU A 536 20.35 -17.41 3.23
CA GLU A 536 21.44 -17.45 4.23
C GLU A 536 22.02 -16.05 4.54
N HIS A 537 21.65 -15.05 3.74
CA HIS A 537 22.16 -13.67 3.79
C HIS A 537 21.11 -12.67 4.33
N GLY A 538 19.91 -13.13 4.69
CA GLY A 538 18.84 -12.30 5.26
C GLY A 538 17.89 -11.66 4.23
N TYR A 539 18.03 -11.96 2.94
CA TYR A 539 17.09 -11.50 1.91
C TYR A 539 15.81 -12.32 1.94
N VAL A 540 14.66 -11.66 1.91
CA VAL A 540 13.38 -12.35 1.78
C VAL A 540 13.26 -12.95 0.39
N VAL A 541 13.10 -14.27 0.35
CA VAL A 541 12.87 -15.06 -0.86
C VAL A 541 11.37 -15.29 -0.99
N PRO A 542 10.72 -14.80 -2.07
CA PRO A 542 9.30 -15.05 -2.31
C PRO A 542 8.96 -16.55 -2.24
N ASN A 543 7.82 -16.86 -1.64
CA ASN A 543 7.29 -18.22 -1.45
C ASN A 543 8.16 -19.18 -0.61
N MET A 544 9.35 -18.81 -0.13
CA MET A 544 10.19 -19.72 0.68
C MET A 544 9.51 -20.22 1.97
N VAL A 545 8.53 -19.44 2.47
CA VAL A 545 7.62 -19.81 3.57
C VAL A 545 6.88 -21.13 3.33
N THR A 546 6.57 -21.52 2.08
CA THR A 546 5.83 -22.75 1.76
C THR A 546 6.63 -24.03 1.97
N ASN A 547 7.90 -23.92 2.37
CA ASN A 547 8.70 -25.06 2.81
C ASN A 547 8.47 -25.41 4.29
N PHE A 548 7.74 -24.57 5.04
CA PHE A 548 7.43 -24.73 6.47
C PHE A 548 8.66 -24.96 7.36
N ILE A 549 9.81 -24.40 6.96
CA ILE A 549 11.06 -24.46 7.72
C ILE A 549 10.94 -23.50 8.92
N PRO A 550 11.00 -23.97 10.17
CA PRO A 550 10.93 -23.10 11.33
C PRO A 550 12.17 -22.20 11.43
N TRP A 551 12.02 -21.07 12.11
CA TRP A 551 13.13 -20.18 12.38
C TRP A 551 14.07 -20.75 13.46
N THR A 552 15.38 -20.70 13.20
CA THR A 552 16.38 -20.77 14.29
C THR A 552 16.36 -19.45 15.08
N PRO A 553 16.64 -19.46 16.39
CA PRO A 553 16.52 -18.24 17.22
C PRO A 553 17.40 -17.11 16.73
N GLU A 554 18.67 -17.41 16.44
CA GLU A 554 19.67 -16.42 16.01
C GLU A 554 19.30 -15.77 14.66
N GLN A 555 18.80 -16.57 13.72
CA GLN A 555 18.38 -16.07 12.40
C GLN A 555 17.15 -15.18 12.50
N PHE A 556 16.13 -15.56 13.29
CA PHE A 556 14.96 -14.70 13.49
C PHE A 556 15.36 -13.41 14.17
N PHE A 557 16.02 -13.51 15.33
CA PHE A 557 16.35 -12.37 16.16
C PHE A 557 17.17 -11.33 15.38
N THR A 558 18.22 -11.77 14.68
CA THR A 558 19.08 -10.88 13.90
C THR A 558 18.33 -10.23 12.73
N ASN A 559 17.49 -10.99 12.01
CA ASN A 559 16.72 -10.45 10.88
C ASN A 559 15.62 -9.48 11.31
N ALA A 560 14.97 -9.73 12.45
CA ALA A 560 13.97 -8.85 13.04
C ALA A 560 14.62 -7.58 13.60
N ALA A 561 15.74 -7.71 14.34
CA ALA A 561 16.50 -6.59 14.88
C ALA A 561 16.97 -5.61 13.80
N VAL A 562 17.57 -6.12 12.70
CA VAL A 562 18.03 -5.28 11.58
C VAL A 562 16.85 -4.51 10.95
N ARG A 563 15.69 -5.15 10.78
CA ARG A 563 14.49 -4.52 10.21
C ARG A 563 13.91 -3.46 11.14
N LEU A 564 13.77 -3.76 12.43
CA LEU A 564 13.29 -2.81 13.44
C LEU A 564 14.21 -1.59 13.59
N LEU A 565 15.53 -1.76 13.48
CA LEU A 565 16.49 -0.64 13.49
C LEU A 565 16.43 0.19 12.20
N ALA A 566 16.27 -0.45 11.03
CA ALA A 566 16.13 0.26 9.77
C ALA A 566 14.84 1.10 9.73
N ASP A 567 13.73 0.51 10.17
CA ASP A 567 12.40 1.16 10.24
C ASP A 567 12.37 2.31 11.27
N ALA A 568 13.06 2.16 12.39
CA ALA A 568 13.29 3.25 13.35
C ALA A 568 14.21 4.38 12.85
N GLY A 569 14.66 4.33 11.59
CA GLY A 569 15.40 5.41 10.92
C GLY A 569 16.92 5.42 11.15
N TYR A 570 17.51 4.34 11.69
CA TYR A 570 18.96 4.28 11.86
C TYR A 570 19.67 4.07 10.51
N ALA A 571 20.54 5.02 10.15
CA ALA A 571 21.23 5.02 8.86
C ALA A 571 22.24 3.86 8.71
N VAL A 572 22.25 3.23 7.54
CA VAL A 572 23.18 2.16 7.17
C VAL A 572 24.52 2.75 6.68
N GLY A 573 25.63 2.29 7.24
CA GLY A 573 26.99 2.75 6.93
C GLY A 573 27.87 1.72 6.21
N HIS A 574 29.16 2.01 6.12
CA HIS A 574 30.18 1.07 5.65
C HIS A 574 30.55 0.06 6.75
N GLY A 575 30.96 -1.17 6.40
CA GLY A 575 31.27 -2.31 7.30
C GLY A 575 32.34 -2.14 8.40
N ARG A 576 32.81 -0.92 8.67
CA ARG A 576 33.64 -0.54 9.84
C ARG A 576 33.20 0.81 10.44
N SER A 577 31.92 1.15 10.32
CA SER A 577 31.42 2.43 10.82
C SER A 577 31.44 2.47 12.33
N THR A 578 31.99 3.56 12.87
CA THR A 578 32.00 3.90 14.29
C THR A 578 30.78 4.71 14.73
N SER A 579 29.81 4.94 13.84
CA SER A 579 28.61 5.76 14.12
C SER A 579 27.29 5.22 13.54
N ASN A 580 27.32 4.26 12.61
CA ASN A 580 26.12 3.63 12.06
C ASN A 580 25.82 2.31 12.76
N LEU A 581 24.58 2.11 13.18
CA LEU A 581 24.10 0.90 13.87
C LEU A 581 23.86 -0.30 12.94
N LEU A 582 23.82 -0.03 11.64
CA LEU A 582 23.65 -0.98 10.55
C LEU A 582 24.75 -0.74 9.52
N VAL A 583 25.21 -1.77 8.83
CA VAL A 583 26.27 -1.65 7.81
C VAL A 583 26.00 -2.49 6.57
N LEU A 584 26.47 -2.00 5.42
CA LEU A 584 26.51 -2.77 4.18
C LEU A 584 27.71 -3.70 4.16
N VAL A 585 27.47 -4.98 3.90
CA VAL A 585 28.47 -6.03 3.73
C VAL A 585 28.31 -6.65 2.34
N THR A 586 29.40 -6.83 1.60
CA THR A 586 29.36 -7.45 0.27
C THR A 586 29.78 -8.92 0.36
N ASN A 587 28.81 -9.82 0.26
CA ASN A 587 29.04 -11.26 0.18
C ASN A 587 29.26 -11.67 -1.28
N SER A 588 30.11 -12.68 -1.54
CA SER A 588 30.41 -13.15 -2.90
C SER A 588 29.71 -14.47 -3.19
N PHE A 589 28.79 -14.49 -4.15
CA PHE A 589 28.10 -15.71 -4.61
C PHE A 589 28.30 -15.92 -6.12
N GLY A 590 28.84 -17.07 -6.52
CA GLY A 590 29.06 -17.39 -7.94
C GLY A 590 29.92 -16.38 -8.71
N GLY A 591 30.79 -15.63 -8.02
CA GLY A 591 31.59 -14.55 -8.61
C GLY A 591 30.88 -13.19 -8.70
N ARG A 592 29.63 -13.04 -8.24
CA ARG A 592 28.93 -11.76 -8.07
C ARG A 592 28.93 -11.31 -6.62
N GLY A 593 29.21 -10.02 -6.39
CA GLY A 593 29.01 -9.37 -5.10
C GLY A 593 27.53 -9.04 -4.86
N ILE A 594 27.04 -9.37 -3.67
CA ILE A 594 25.67 -9.15 -3.19
C ILE A 594 25.76 -8.34 -1.89
N VAL A 595 25.06 -7.21 -1.79
CA VAL A 595 25.27 -6.21 -0.72
C VAL A 595 24.16 -6.25 0.35
N THR A 596 24.41 -6.95 1.45
CA THR A 596 23.47 -7.13 2.58
C THR A 596 23.57 -6.02 3.60
N THR A 597 22.47 -5.76 4.32
CA THR A 597 22.48 -4.94 5.54
C THR A 597 22.64 -5.84 6.78
N ASN A 598 23.71 -5.65 7.53
CA ASN A 598 24.02 -6.39 8.75
C ASN A 598 23.97 -5.47 9.99
N LEU A 599 23.86 -6.06 11.18
CA LEU A 599 23.97 -5.36 12.45
C LEU A 599 25.42 -4.91 12.70
N ASN A 600 25.60 -3.70 13.24
CA ASN A 600 26.89 -3.19 13.73
C ASN A 600 26.58 -2.05 14.71
N ILE A 601 26.34 -2.33 15.99
CA ILE A 601 26.12 -1.27 17.00
C ILE A 601 27.49 -0.91 17.60
N PRO A 602 28.08 0.26 17.31
CA PRO A 602 29.38 0.61 17.87
C PRO A 602 29.24 0.89 19.37
N ILE A 603 30.14 0.32 20.17
CA ILE A 603 30.15 0.48 21.63
C ILE A 603 31.41 1.18 22.14
N TRP A 604 32.48 1.20 21.33
CA TRP A 604 33.72 1.94 21.57
C TRP A 604 34.30 2.47 20.24
N PRO A 605 34.86 3.70 20.17
CA PRO A 605 35.14 4.64 21.28
C PRO A 605 33.93 5.41 21.81
N THR A 606 32.80 5.39 21.11
CA THR A 606 31.53 6.00 21.56
C THR A 606 30.48 4.91 21.64
N ASN A 607 29.70 4.89 22.72
CA ASN A 607 28.67 3.88 22.92
C ASN A 607 27.32 4.31 22.31
N TYR A 608 26.91 3.64 21.23
CA TYR A 608 25.60 3.82 20.58
C TYR A 608 24.55 2.79 21.01
N TYR A 609 24.87 1.91 21.97
CA TYR A 609 23.92 0.99 22.59
C TYR A 609 23.01 1.75 23.57
N THR A 610 22.01 2.44 23.03
CA THR A 610 21.05 3.22 23.84
C THR A 610 19.89 2.37 24.35
N PRO A 611 19.15 2.82 25.39
CA PRO A 611 17.91 2.15 25.81
C PRO A 611 16.86 2.00 24.70
N SER A 612 16.84 2.89 23.70
CA SER A 612 15.96 2.75 22.53
C SER A 612 16.38 1.62 21.61
N VAL A 613 17.70 1.42 21.41
CA VAL A 613 18.23 0.26 20.67
C VAL A 613 17.92 -1.03 21.42
N HIS A 614 18.15 -1.06 22.73
CA HIS A 614 17.83 -2.23 23.56
C HIS A 614 16.34 -2.59 23.52
N ARG A 615 15.42 -1.62 23.54
CA ARG A 615 13.97 -1.88 23.40
C ARG A 615 13.59 -2.54 22.06
N LEU A 616 14.23 -2.17 20.95
CA LEU A 616 13.98 -2.80 19.65
C LEU A 616 14.54 -4.23 19.57
N LEU A 617 15.71 -4.46 20.17
CA LEU A 617 16.27 -5.81 20.35
C LEU A 617 15.38 -6.68 21.25
N GLN A 618 14.89 -6.13 22.36
CA GLN A 618 13.97 -6.81 23.27
C GLN A 618 12.64 -7.16 22.59
N LEU A 619 12.13 -6.28 21.72
CA LEU A 619 10.96 -6.56 20.89
C LEU A 619 11.23 -7.73 19.92
N ALA A 620 12.41 -7.78 19.28
CA ALA A 620 12.79 -8.90 18.41
C ALA A 620 12.82 -10.25 19.16
N ALA A 621 13.40 -10.28 20.38
CA ALA A 621 13.37 -11.48 21.22
C ALA A 621 11.95 -11.88 21.64
N ASN A 622 11.13 -10.90 22.05
CA ASN A 622 9.75 -11.16 22.46
C ASN A 622 8.87 -11.67 21.32
N LEU A 623 9.09 -11.21 20.08
CA LEU A 623 8.39 -11.71 18.89
C LEU A 623 8.74 -13.18 18.60
N TYR A 624 10.01 -13.57 18.75
CA TYR A 624 10.42 -14.97 18.60
C TYR A 624 9.84 -15.85 19.72
N ASP A 625 9.90 -15.37 20.96
CA ASP A 625 9.47 -16.15 22.11
C ASP A 625 7.96 -16.28 22.23
N ALA A 626 7.19 -15.38 21.61
CA ALA A 626 5.74 -15.48 21.49
C ALA A 626 5.28 -16.58 20.49
N THR A 627 6.08 -16.89 19.46
CA THR A 627 5.71 -17.89 18.43
C THR A 627 6.30 -19.29 18.70
N THR A 628 7.18 -19.44 19.69
CA THR A 628 7.93 -20.69 19.94
C THR A 628 7.63 -21.31 21.31
N VAL A 629 7.59 -22.64 21.36
CA VAL A 629 7.43 -23.44 22.60
C VAL A 629 8.63 -24.35 22.89
N THR A 630 9.79 -24.02 22.31
CA THR A 630 11.07 -24.72 22.54
C THR A 630 11.49 -24.67 24.02
N ASN A 631 12.42 -25.55 24.41
CA ASN A 631 12.99 -25.59 25.77
C ASN A 631 11.96 -25.79 26.89
N GLU A 632 11.07 -26.79 26.75
CA GLU A 632 10.08 -27.16 27.79
C GLU A 632 10.76 -27.55 29.12
N ALA A 633 10.58 -26.73 30.15
CA ALA A 633 11.05 -26.92 31.52
C ALA A 633 9.97 -27.52 32.46
N GLY A 634 8.94 -28.14 31.89
CA GLY A 634 7.84 -28.82 32.58
C GLY A 634 6.49 -28.16 32.37
N THR A 635 5.51 -28.54 33.20
CA THR A 635 4.12 -28.09 33.09
C THR A 635 3.64 -27.56 34.44
N THR A 636 2.85 -26.48 34.45
CA THR A 636 2.17 -26.01 35.67
C THR A 636 1.10 -27.00 36.13
N ALA A 637 0.66 -26.89 37.39
CA ALA A 637 -0.48 -27.64 37.90
C ALA A 637 -1.79 -27.37 37.14
N THR A 638 -1.86 -26.28 36.36
CA THR A 638 -2.97 -25.90 35.48
C THR A 638 -2.77 -26.32 34.02
N GLY A 639 -1.78 -27.16 33.71
CA GLY A 639 -1.56 -27.71 32.36
C GLY A 639 -0.81 -26.79 31.39
N ILE A 640 -0.36 -25.60 31.83
CA ILE A 640 0.42 -24.68 30.99
C ILE A 640 1.85 -25.21 30.88
N LYS A 641 2.31 -25.49 29.65
CA LYS A 641 3.73 -25.80 29.39
C LYS A 641 4.60 -24.57 29.68
N LEU A 642 5.63 -24.77 30.49
CA LEU A 642 6.64 -23.75 30.82
C LEU A 642 7.83 -23.92 29.85
N SER A 643 7.88 -23.12 28.79
CA SER A 643 9.05 -23.02 27.91
C SER A 643 10.03 -21.99 28.48
N LEU A 644 11.32 -22.33 28.60
CA LEU A 644 12.34 -21.36 29.03
C LEU A 644 12.47 -20.22 28.00
N PRO A 645 12.75 -18.99 28.44
CA PRO A 645 13.00 -17.88 27.54
C PRO A 645 14.31 -18.10 26.77
N THR A 646 14.31 -17.78 25.48
CA THR A 646 15.56 -17.76 24.71
C THR A 646 16.37 -16.54 25.14
N ILE A 647 17.66 -16.76 25.44
CA ILE A 647 18.59 -15.74 25.87
C ILE A 647 19.58 -15.49 24.74
N PHE A 648 19.67 -14.25 24.30
CA PHE A 648 20.56 -13.79 23.24
C PHE A 648 21.76 -13.05 23.83
N ARG A 649 22.97 -13.57 23.58
CA ARG A 649 24.24 -12.96 23.97
C ARG A 649 24.81 -12.15 22.81
N PRO A 650 25.26 -10.89 23.03
CA PRO A 650 25.90 -10.09 21.99
C PRO A 650 27.20 -10.74 21.50
N VAL A 651 27.43 -10.68 20.20
CA VAL A 651 28.67 -11.08 19.53
C VAL A 651 29.39 -9.81 19.07
N PHE A 652 30.66 -9.67 19.43
CA PHE A 652 31.43 -8.46 19.17
C PHE A 652 32.41 -8.64 18.00
N ALA A 653 32.80 -7.52 17.38
CA ALA A 653 33.91 -7.47 16.45
C ALA A 653 34.77 -6.21 16.69
N GLY A 654 36.05 -6.30 16.33
CA GLY A 654 37.05 -5.30 16.66
C GLY A 654 37.63 -5.49 18.06
N ASN A 655 38.59 -4.65 18.41
CA ASN A 655 39.30 -4.59 19.68
C ASN A 655 40.03 -3.24 19.78
N ALA A 656 40.71 -2.95 20.90
CA ALA A 656 41.46 -1.72 21.10
C ALA A 656 42.44 -1.40 19.96
N ALA A 657 43.18 -2.41 19.48
CA ALA A 657 44.14 -2.27 18.38
C ALA A 657 43.48 -1.98 17.02
N SER A 658 42.22 -2.37 16.83
CA SER A 658 41.44 -2.13 15.62
C SER A 658 40.84 -0.72 15.56
N GLY A 659 40.83 0.03 16.67
CA GLY A 659 40.25 1.37 16.75
C GLY A 659 38.71 1.43 16.81
N TYR A 660 38.04 0.27 16.94
CA TYR A 660 36.60 0.16 17.14
C TYR A 660 36.24 -1.14 17.87
N ILE A 661 35.12 -1.14 18.59
CA ILE A 661 34.43 -2.35 19.06
C ILE A 661 32.94 -2.17 18.78
N SER A 662 32.31 -3.15 18.14
CA SER A 662 30.88 -3.14 17.78
C SER A 662 30.19 -4.46 18.10
N VAL A 663 28.90 -4.43 18.43
CA VAL A 663 28.02 -5.62 18.40
C VAL A 663 27.63 -5.89 16.94
N VAL A 664 28.06 -7.03 16.39
CA VAL A 664 27.82 -7.40 14.98
C VAL A 664 26.73 -8.47 14.81
N GLY A 665 26.26 -9.04 15.91
CA GLY A 665 25.22 -10.07 15.91
C GLY A 665 24.91 -10.51 17.33
N TYR A 666 24.06 -11.53 17.44
CA TYR A 666 23.72 -12.16 18.70
C TYR A 666 23.68 -13.68 18.49
N ARG A 667 24.13 -14.43 19.50
CA ARG A 667 24.05 -15.90 19.54
C ARG A 667 23.10 -16.36 20.64
N GLU A 668 22.53 -17.55 20.49
CA GLU A 668 21.77 -18.18 21.57
C GLU A 668 22.74 -18.60 22.70
N VAL A 669 22.30 -18.38 23.94
CA VAL A 669 22.96 -18.88 25.15
C VAL A 669 22.46 -20.30 25.40
N THR A 670 23.41 -21.22 25.50
CA THR A 670 23.15 -22.65 25.71
C THR A 670 23.45 -23.05 27.16
N SER A 671 23.12 -24.28 27.55
CA SER A 671 23.46 -24.81 28.87
C SER A 671 24.96 -24.80 29.16
N ALA A 672 25.83 -24.88 28.14
CA ALA A 672 27.27 -24.80 28.27
C ALA A 672 27.76 -23.42 28.74
N ASP A 673 27.03 -22.35 28.42
CA ASP A 673 27.33 -20.98 28.82
C ASP A 673 26.99 -20.68 30.30
N THR A 674 26.31 -21.59 31.01
CA THR A 674 25.78 -21.32 32.36
C THR A 674 26.88 -21.02 33.37
N ALA A 675 27.97 -21.78 33.36
CA ALA A 675 29.08 -21.57 34.31
C ALA A 675 29.76 -20.21 34.08
N ASP A 676 29.96 -19.83 32.82
CA ASP A 676 30.51 -18.53 32.42
C ASP A 676 29.57 -17.37 32.82
N LEU A 677 28.26 -17.53 32.58
CA LEU A 677 27.25 -16.49 32.82
C LEU A 677 26.66 -16.46 34.23
N VAL A 678 27.01 -17.37 35.13
CA VAL A 678 26.54 -17.38 36.52
C VAL A 678 27.69 -17.42 37.51
N ASP A 679 28.67 -18.30 37.31
CA ASP A 679 29.70 -18.58 38.32
C ASP A 679 30.99 -17.76 38.13
N ASN A 680 31.40 -17.48 36.88
CA ASN A 680 32.68 -16.84 36.54
C ASN A 680 32.58 -15.39 36.02
N ARG A 681 31.52 -14.65 36.34
CA ARG A 681 31.21 -13.34 35.70
C ARG A 681 32.33 -12.30 35.72
N TYR A 682 33.14 -12.23 36.78
CA TYR A 682 34.15 -11.18 36.94
C TYR A 682 35.33 -11.29 35.96
N ASP A 683 35.60 -12.48 35.42
CA ASP A 683 36.68 -12.69 34.43
C ASP A 683 36.22 -12.37 33.00
N LEU A 684 34.91 -12.17 32.77
CA LEU A 684 34.30 -12.13 31.44
C LEU A 684 33.60 -10.80 31.11
N VAL A 685 33.36 -9.89 32.07
CA VAL A 685 32.75 -8.57 31.78
C VAL A 685 33.80 -7.47 31.90
N ARG A 686 34.06 -6.74 30.81
CA ARG A 686 35.06 -5.68 30.72
C ARG A 686 34.44 -4.29 30.67
N ASP A 687 35.10 -3.32 31.32
CA ASP A 687 34.75 -1.90 31.19
C ASP A 687 35.58 -1.27 30.07
N LEU A 688 34.93 -0.99 28.92
CA LEU A 688 35.58 -0.37 27.76
C LEU A 688 35.99 1.11 28.00
N THR A 689 35.64 1.69 29.15
CA THR A 689 36.13 3.01 29.58
C THR A 689 37.38 2.95 30.45
N ASP A 690 37.74 1.78 31.00
CA ASP A 690 38.99 1.58 31.74
C ASP A 690 40.15 1.23 30.77
N THR A 691 41.22 2.03 30.85
CA THR A 691 42.44 1.87 30.05
C THR A 691 43.19 0.56 30.30
N ASN A 692 42.93 -0.15 31.40
CA ASN A 692 43.52 -1.45 31.73
C ASN A 692 42.73 -2.63 31.15
N ASP A 693 41.40 -2.49 31.05
CA ASP A 693 40.49 -3.53 30.54
C ASP A 693 40.36 -3.47 29.02
N LEU A 694 40.25 -2.27 28.45
CA LEU A 694 40.10 -2.07 27.01
C LEU A 694 41.16 -2.83 26.16
N PRO A 695 42.47 -2.86 26.50
CA PRO A 695 43.47 -3.64 25.76
C PRO A 695 43.35 -5.17 25.94
N GLN A 696 42.62 -5.64 26.96
CA GLN A 696 42.42 -7.06 27.27
C GLN A 696 41.14 -7.64 26.66
N PHE A 697 40.24 -6.80 26.15
CA PHE A 697 38.93 -7.22 25.64
C PHE A 697 39.04 -8.24 24.50
N ASP A 698 38.57 -9.46 24.75
CA ASP A 698 38.43 -10.52 23.75
C ASP A 698 37.00 -10.52 23.17
N PRO A 699 36.79 -10.06 21.92
CA PRO A 699 35.46 -10.01 21.31
C PRO A 699 34.79 -11.38 21.13
N ALA A 700 35.54 -12.49 21.22
CA ALA A 700 35.00 -13.85 21.14
C ALA A 700 34.53 -14.41 22.49
N ARG A 701 35.04 -13.88 23.61
CA ARG A 701 34.84 -14.45 24.96
C ARG A 701 34.24 -13.51 25.98
N ASP A 702 34.43 -12.20 25.84
CA ASP A 702 34.02 -11.24 26.85
C ASP A 702 32.58 -10.73 26.62
N MET A 703 32.13 -9.92 27.56
CA MET A 703 30.97 -9.04 27.51
C MET A 703 31.42 -7.63 27.87
N ALA A 704 30.70 -6.61 27.39
CA ALA A 704 30.98 -5.21 27.71
C ALA A 704 29.97 -4.67 28.73
N TYR A 705 30.44 -3.87 29.70
CA TYR A 705 29.52 -3.09 30.53
C TYR A 705 28.59 -2.21 29.67
N ASN A 706 27.35 -2.03 30.13
CA ASN A 706 26.25 -1.36 29.42
C ASN A 706 25.74 -2.08 28.15
N VAL A 707 26.19 -3.30 27.84
CA VAL A 707 25.64 -4.15 26.77
C VAL A 707 25.08 -5.45 27.37
N PRO A 708 23.81 -5.45 27.84
CA PRO A 708 23.21 -6.60 28.50
C PRO A 708 22.90 -7.75 27.53
N LEU A 709 22.63 -8.93 28.10
CA LEU A 709 21.90 -10.00 27.42
C LEU A 709 20.48 -9.51 27.06
N VAL A 710 19.92 -10.04 25.97
CA VAL A 710 18.51 -9.82 25.62
C VAL A 710 17.76 -11.12 25.89
N ILE A 711 16.73 -11.08 26.73
CA ILE A 711 16.06 -12.28 27.26
C ILE A 711 14.61 -12.25 26.78
N GLY A 712 14.18 -13.20 25.95
CA GLY A 712 12.81 -13.24 25.46
C GLY A 712 11.76 -13.41 26.56
N ALA A 713 10.53 -12.96 26.29
CA ALA A 713 9.43 -13.03 27.25
C ALA A 713 8.61 -14.32 27.06
N LYS A 714 8.61 -15.21 28.07
CA LYS A 714 7.76 -16.42 28.10
C LYS A 714 6.65 -16.30 29.15
N LYS A 715 5.47 -16.81 28.81
CA LYS A 715 4.32 -16.87 29.72
C LYS A 715 4.56 -17.87 30.85
N GLY A 716 4.05 -17.56 32.04
CA GLY A 716 4.08 -18.44 33.21
C GLY A 716 5.26 -18.27 34.16
N PHE A 717 6.22 -17.39 33.87
CA PHE A 717 7.34 -17.06 34.76
C PHE A 717 7.07 -15.76 35.55
N PRO A 718 7.54 -15.63 36.81
CA PRO A 718 7.53 -14.35 37.51
C PRO A 718 8.39 -13.32 36.76
N ASN A 719 7.98 -12.07 36.81
CA ASN A 719 8.63 -10.98 36.09
C ASN A 719 9.49 -10.14 37.04
N PHE A 720 10.66 -9.74 36.57
CA PHE A 720 11.38 -8.59 37.12
C PHE A 720 10.55 -7.33 36.87
N ASN A 721 10.40 -6.47 37.88
CA ASN A 721 9.66 -5.21 37.74
C ASN A 721 10.63 -4.02 37.64
N GLU A 722 11.41 -3.77 38.69
CA GLU A 722 12.33 -2.64 38.75
C GLU A 722 13.55 -2.90 39.63
N PHE A 723 14.59 -2.09 39.42
CA PHE A 723 15.71 -1.96 40.34
C PHE A 723 15.98 -0.48 40.58
N VAL A 724 16.40 -0.14 41.79
CA VAL A 724 16.80 1.22 42.16
C VAL A 724 18.23 1.21 42.68
N LEU A 725 19.05 2.11 42.15
CA LEU A 725 20.38 2.41 42.66
C LEU A 725 20.40 3.87 43.11
N GLN A 726 20.70 4.10 44.38
CA GLN A 726 20.83 5.44 44.95
C GLN A 726 22.14 5.59 45.71
N THR A 727 23.00 6.50 45.22
CA THR A 727 24.20 6.95 45.94
C THR A 727 23.91 8.29 46.60
N GLN A 728 23.99 8.36 47.92
CA GLN A 728 23.92 9.59 48.68
C GLN A 728 25.30 9.94 49.23
N ILE A 729 25.77 11.17 48.97
CA ILE A 729 27.04 11.70 49.50
C ILE A 729 26.72 12.90 50.39
N GLN A 730 27.16 12.85 51.64
CA GLN A 730 27.06 13.93 52.61
C GLN A 730 28.46 14.38 53.03
N VAL A 731 28.84 15.60 52.64
CA VAL A 731 30.13 16.21 53.03
C VAL A 731 29.89 17.29 54.08
N THR A 732 30.48 17.12 55.26
CA THR A 732 30.49 18.13 56.32
C THR A 732 31.92 18.66 56.51
N ARG A 733 32.14 19.93 56.20
CA ARG A 733 33.40 20.62 56.53
C ARG A 733 33.30 21.19 57.95
N LYS A 734 34.20 20.79 58.84
CA LYS A 734 34.41 21.41 60.16
C LYS A 734 35.67 22.27 60.10
N LEU A 735 35.59 23.45 60.72
CA LEU A 735 36.70 24.38 60.92
C LEU A 735 36.88 24.59 62.41
N GLN A 736 38.11 24.50 62.88
CA GLN A 736 38.48 24.74 64.27
C GLN A 736 39.47 25.91 64.28
N PHE A 737 39.10 26.99 64.96
CA PHE A 737 39.85 28.24 64.99
C PHE A 737 40.63 28.32 66.29
N HIS A 738 41.96 28.34 66.21
CA HIS A 738 42.87 28.38 67.34
C HIS A 738 43.28 29.81 67.68
N ARG A 739 43.19 30.15 68.97
CA ARG A 739 43.78 31.35 69.57
C ARG A 739 45.08 30.95 70.26
N PRO A 740 46.07 31.86 70.36
CA PRO A 740 47.38 31.49 70.88
C PRO A 740 47.32 31.04 72.35
N GLY A 741 47.90 29.87 72.63
CA GLY A 741 47.98 29.27 73.96
C GLY A 741 46.62 28.91 74.55
N VAL A 742 46.30 29.46 75.73
CA VAL A 742 45.00 29.27 76.42
C VAL A 742 44.14 30.54 76.38
N SER A 743 44.43 31.48 75.47
CA SER A 743 43.76 32.78 75.43
C SER A 743 42.32 32.71 74.92
N THR A 744 41.41 33.31 75.69
CA THR A 744 40.00 33.48 75.30
C THR A 744 39.70 34.84 74.67
N THR A 745 40.69 35.72 74.52
CA THR A 745 40.50 37.11 74.03
C THR A 745 41.35 37.49 72.82
N GLU A 746 42.46 36.82 72.56
CA GLU A 746 43.35 37.14 71.43
C GLU A 746 42.73 36.79 70.06
N PRO A 747 43.20 37.44 68.96
CA PRO A 747 42.85 37.02 67.61
C PRO A 747 43.19 35.55 67.34
N VAL A 748 42.40 34.93 66.46
CA VAL A 748 42.70 33.59 65.94
C VAL A 748 43.95 33.66 65.08
N ASN A 749 44.94 32.81 65.35
CA ASN A 749 46.23 32.77 64.64
C ASN A 749 46.42 31.49 63.80
N GLU A 750 45.64 30.44 64.08
CA GLU A 750 45.74 29.12 63.45
C GLU A 750 44.33 28.59 63.10
N ILE A 751 44.21 27.79 62.04
CA ILE A 751 42.93 27.20 61.59
C ILE A 751 43.16 25.75 61.16
N ASP A 752 42.53 24.83 61.88
CA ASP A 752 42.42 23.43 61.50
C ASP A 752 41.15 23.17 60.68
N GLN A 753 41.25 22.25 59.72
CA GLN A 753 40.16 21.87 58.83
C GLN A 753 40.01 20.36 58.76
N MET A 754 38.79 19.88 58.94
CA MET A 754 38.42 18.47 58.77
C MET A 754 37.22 18.34 57.83
N PHE A 755 37.27 17.37 56.92
CA PHE A 755 36.10 16.92 56.16
C PHE A 755 35.61 15.59 56.73
N VAL A 756 34.32 15.52 57.03
CA VAL A 756 33.62 14.27 57.32
C VAL A 756 32.77 13.94 56.10
N VAL A 757 33.08 12.83 55.44
CA VAL A 757 32.40 12.40 54.20
C VAL A 757 31.65 11.10 54.51
N GLY A 758 30.33 11.18 54.57
CA GLY A 758 29.44 10.03 54.65
C GLY A 758 28.95 9.65 53.24
N ILE A 759 29.05 8.38 52.87
CA ILE A 759 28.59 7.88 51.57
C ILE A 759 27.75 6.63 51.81
N THR A 760 26.52 6.64 51.30
CA THR A 760 25.57 5.53 51.37
C THR A 760 25.22 5.11 49.96
N ASN A 761 25.35 3.82 49.66
CA ASN A 761 24.85 3.23 48.42
C ASN A 761 23.71 2.27 48.76
N THR A 762 22.53 2.53 48.19
CA THR A 762 21.33 1.70 48.37
C THR A 762 21.01 1.02 47.04
N LEU A 763 20.88 -0.32 47.07
CA LEU A 763 20.29 -1.11 45.99
C LEU A 763 18.93 -1.64 46.48
N GLY A 764 17.90 -1.46 45.65
CA GLY A 764 16.63 -2.17 45.75
C GLY A 764 16.33 -2.94 44.47
N ILE A 765 15.68 -4.09 44.58
CA ILE A 765 15.24 -4.94 43.46
C ILE A 765 13.83 -5.42 43.77
N GLU A 766 12.94 -5.29 42.79
CA GLU A 766 11.59 -5.82 42.85
C GLU A 766 11.32 -6.80 41.71
N ALA A 767 10.75 -7.95 42.06
CA ALA A 767 10.17 -8.90 41.10
C ALA A 767 8.83 -9.37 41.63
N TRP A 768 7.89 -9.62 40.72
CA TRP A 768 6.51 -9.96 41.06
C TRP A 768 5.97 -11.11 40.19
N ASN A 769 5.13 -11.96 40.79
CA ASN A 769 4.41 -12.98 40.06
C ASN A 769 3.15 -12.35 39.44
N SER A 770 3.15 -12.11 38.13
CA SER A 770 2.03 -11.48 37.42
C SER A 770 0.80 -12.37 37.21
N TYR A 771 0.83 -13.61 37.73
CA TYR A 771 -0.24 -14.59 37.57
C TYR A 771 -1.00 -14.80 38.88
N ALA A 772 -2.32 -14.97 38.78
CA ALA A 772 -3.18 -15.27 39.93
C ALA A 772 -2.85 -16.61 40.63
N THR A 773 -2.09 -17.49 39.98
CA THR A 773 -1.62 -18.76 40.54
C THR A 773 -0.14 -18.66 40.94
N ASN A 774 0.22 -19.30 42.06
CA ASN A 774 1.62 -19.43 42.49
C ASN A 774 2.47 -20.15 41.42
N PHE A 775 3.69 -19.68 41.22
CA PHE A 775 4.66 -20.36 40.37
C PHE A 775 5.01 -21.75 40.96
N PRO A 776 4.97 -22.84 40.16
CA PRO A 776 4.97 -24.21 40.71
C PRO A 776 6.35 -24.76 41.07
N ARG A 777 7.44 -24.00 40.87
CA ARG A 777 8.82 -24.43 41.12
C ARG A 777 9.51 -23.48 42.09
N GLY A 778 10.52 -23.98 42.81
CA GLY A 778 11.41 -23.11 43.61
C GLY A 778 12.13 -22.10 42.71
N LEU A 779 12.22 -20.86 43.19
CA LEU A 779 12.90 -19.75 42.52
C LEU A 779 14.09 -19.31 43.37
N THR A 780 15.24 -19.15 42.73
CA THR A 780 16.43 -18.56 43.35
C THR A 780 16.77 -17.29 42.59
N MET A 781 16.59 -16.13 43.23
CA MET A 781 17.09 -14.87 42.71
C MET A 781 18.51 -14.67 43.25
N VAL A 782 19.47 -14.47 42.35
CA VAL A 782 20.87 -14.17 42.70
C VAL A 782 21.16 -12.72 42.33
N VAL A 783 21.65 -11.95 43.31
CA VAL A 783 21.91 -10.52 43.19
C VAL A 783 23.36 -10.26 43.57
N TRP A 784 24.13 -9.71 42.64
CA TRP A 784 25.53 -9.33 42.86
C TRP A 784 25.74 -7.84 42.55
N PRO A 785 25.68 -6.96 43.55
CA PRO A 785 26.09 -5.57 43.39
C PRO A 785 27.61 -5.46 43.36
N ASP A 786 28.16 -4.94 42.27
CA ASP A 786 29.54 -4.44 42.25
C ASP A 786 29.52 -2.92 42.51
N ILE A 787 29.91 -2.54 43.74
CA ILE A 787 29.89 -1.16 44.22
C ILE A 787 31.26 -0.84 44.82
N GLY A 788 32.04 -0.01 44.15
CA GLY A 788 33.32 0.50 44.64
C GLY A 788 33.26 1.99 44.98
N LEU A 789 33.97 2.39 46.03
CA LEU A 789 34.18 3.80 46.39
C LEU A 789 35.65 4.17 46.23
N TYR A 790 35.88 5.29 45.53
CA TYR A 790 37.18 5.68 45.03
C TYR A 790 37.39 7.18 45.28
N LEU A 791 38.27 7.53 46.22
CA LEU A 791 38.59 8.91 46.59
C LEU A 791 40.05 9.23 46.23
N THR A 792 40.24 10.10 45.25
CA THR A 792 41.56 10.60 44.84
C THR A 792 41.80 12.04 45.31
N ASN A 793 43.05 12.36 45.61
CA ASN A 793 43.50 13.74 45.71
C ASN A 793 43.83 14.25 44.29
N ARG A 794 43.13 15.30 43.84
CA ARG A 794 43.24 15.85 42.47
C ARG A 794 44.62 16.43 42.13
N GLU A 795 45.36 16.92 43.12
CA GLU A 795 46.67 17.59 42.91
C GLU A 795 47.84 16.61 42.88
N SER A 796 47.75 15.53 43.65
CA SER A 796 48.81 14.50 43.74
C SER A 796 48.50 13.22 42.96
N GLY A 797 47.27 13.04 42.46
CA GLY A 797 46.81 11.82 41.80
C GLY A 797 46.73 10.59 42.71
N LYS A 798 47.02 10.73 44.01
CA LYS A 798 47.07 9.61 44.95
C LYS A 798 45.68 9.26 45.49
N TRP A 799 45.47 7.96 45.66
CA TRP A 799 44.35 7.40 46.40
C TRP A 799 44.42 7.80 47.88
N LEU A 800 43.29 8.26 48.43
CA LEU A 800 43.10 8.45 49.87
C LEU A 800 42.53 7.18 50.52
N ASN A 801 41.92 6.30 49.71
CA ASN A 801 41.61 4.92 50.04
C ASN A 801 42.11 4.03 48.90
N GLU A 802 43.19 3.27 49.13
CA GLU A 802 43.69 2.35 48.10
C GLU A 802 42.67 1.23 47.84
N PRO A 803 42.45 0.83 46.58
CA PRO A 803 41.59 -0.30 46.24
C PRO A 803 42.07 -1.58 46.96
N PRO A 804 41.16 -2.49 47.38
CA PRO A 804 41.54 -3.85 47.77
C PRO A 804 42.37 -4.53 46.68
N LEU A 805 43.27 -5.45 47.06
CA LEU A 805 44.13 -6.21 46.11
C LEU A 805 43.37 -6.96 45.00
N LEU A 806 42.08 -7.23 45.21
CA LEU A 806 41.16 -7.89 44.28
C LEU A 806 40.19 -6.92 43.57
N SER A 807 40.38 -5.59 43.72
CA SER A 807 39.59 -4.62 42.97
C SER A 807 40.01 -4.58 41.49
N ARG A 808 39.02 -4.45 40.62
CA ARG A 808 39.18 -4.22 39.18
C ARG A 808 39.88 -2.87 38.89
N TYR A 809 39.60 -1.85 39.70
CA TYR A 809 40.17 -0.50 39.51
C TYR A 809 41.61 -0.44 40.03
N ARG A 810 42.56 -0.47 39.10
CA ARG A 810 43.99 -0.32 39.39
C ARG A 810 44.47 1.09 39.07
N GLN A 811 45.57 1.51 39.69
CA GLN A 811 46.14 2.84 39.47
C GLN A 811 46.56 2.99 38.00
N GLY A 812 45.78 3.75 37.23
CA GLY A 812 46.24 4.26 35.93
C GLY A 812 47.47 5.14 36.14
N THR A 813 48.50 4.94 35.33
CA THR A 813 49.64 5.87 35.28
C THR A 813 49.14 7.25 34.87
N PRO A 814 49.44 8.32 35.63
CA PRO A 814 49.06 9.67 35.22
C PRO A 814 49.75 10.04 33.91
N ALA A 815 49.00 10.73 33.04
CA ALA A 815 49.49 11.33 31.81
C ALA A 815 50.13 12.71 32.09
#